data_AF-A0A7V4T5G4-F1
#
_entry.id   AF-A0A7V4T5G4-F1
#
_cell.length_a   1.000
_cell.length_b   1.000
_cell.length_c   1.000
_cell.angle_alpha   90.00
_cell.angle_beta   90.00
_cell.angle_gamma   90.00
#
_symmetry.space_group_name_H-M   'P 1'
#
loop_
_entity.id
_entity.type
_entity.pdbx_description
1 polymer ?
#
loop_
_entity_poly.entity_id
_entity_poly.type
_entity_poly.pdbx_seq_one_letter_code
_entity_poly.pdbx_strand_id
1 'polypeptide(L)'
;LSLSERLVTILDLTRNEETLFSEKASCVKCGISYPEFTPASFSFNSPQGACPKCDGLGSVTQFDPDLIVPDHDISLRQGAIIPWENRDSVQFMEFLDALVTHYKEDIYKPFKNLSPEFQQALLYGSNKEKIPFYTEKMGKKIIYQKSFEGVIPNLKRRYLETNSTYMREDIKKYLNFRPCAICNGTRLNKASGSVKVGDKTIWEITSLSIQHSIEYMSSLNLKDKDKIIAERIIKELKERLSFLQNVGLEYLTLGRSAATLSGGESQRIRLATQIGSKLTGVLYVLDEPSIGLHQKDNARLLTTLMNLRDLGNTVVVVEHDEETILSSDYVIDIGPAAGVNGGQVVFSGPPEALINCETSLTGLYLSGKKSIPIPQKRRKNTGKSLTIYQANSNNLNHIDVSFPLECFVCVTGVSGSGKSTLVLSTLYQILANRINRSRKTTGKFKDITGLEYLDKVIHIDQSPIGKTPRSNPGTYTQVFNHIRELFSKTRESKARGYKPGRFSFNVKGGRCEACAGDGIIKIEMHFLPDVYVTCDVCKGKRYNRETLDIKYKDKNIAQVLDMTINQSIRFFENISSIKTKLTTLIEVGLGYIKLGQAATTLSGGEAQRIKLAKELSKKGTGKTIYILDEPTTGLHSDDIKKLLFVLDKLVDSKNTVVVIEHNLDVIKCADHIIDLGPEGGDKGGKIVAVGTPEEIAENKKSYTGYYLKKVLNK
;
A
#
# COMPACT_ATOMS: atom_id res chain seq x y z
N LEU A 1 -59.65 12.38 -1.84
CA LEU A 1 -58.20 12.18 -2.12
C LEU A 1 -57.95 11.53 -3.48
N SER A 2 -58.72 10.51 -3.91
CA SER A 2 -58.56 9.89 -5.24
C SER A 2 -58.80 10.84 -6.43
N LEU A 3 -59.65 11.85 -6.26
CA LEU A 3 -60.01 12.85 -7.28
C LEU A 3 -59.02 14.02 -7.41
N SER A 4 -58.01 14.12 -6.53
CA SER A 4 -57.15 15.30 -6.37
C SER A 4 -55.66 14.98 -6.37
N GLU A 5 -55.25 13.93 -7.09
CA GLU A 5 -53.88 13.38 -7.08
C GLU A 5 -53.32 13.15 -5.65
N ARG A 6 -54.22 12.91 -4.69
CA ARG A 6 -53.94 12.71 -3.26
C ARG A 6 -53.43 13.95 -2.51
N LEU A 7 -53.77 15.15 -3.00
CA LEU A 7 -53.57 16.44 -2.31
C LEU A 7 -54.92 16.98 -1.82
N VAL A 8 -54.97 17.56 -0.62
CA VAL A 8 -56.16 18.23 -0.05
C VAL A 8 -55.73 19.50 0.69
N THR A 9 -56.31 20.65 0.36
CA THR A 9 -56.14 21.89 1.13
C THR A 9 -57.34 22.08 2.04
N ILE A 10 -57.11 22.29 3.33
CA ILE A 10 -58.13 22.66 4.32
C ILE A 10 -57.94 24.14 4.63
N LEU A 11 -59.02 24.91 4.51
CA LEU A 11 -59.03 26.34 4.79
C LEU A 11 -59.82 26.58 6.08
N ASP A 12 -59.13 26.99 7.15
CA ASP A 12 -59.77 27.39 8.40
C ASP A 12 -60.28 28.83 8.24
N LEU A 13 -61.57 28.96 7.96
CA LEU A 13 -62.25 30.24 7.74
C LEU A 13 -62.27 31.15 8.99
N THR A 14 -62.03 30.60 10.20
CA THR A 14 -62.01 31.40 11.44
C THR A 14 -60.65 31.98 11.76
N ARG A 15 -59.57 31.32 11.33
CA ARG A 15 -58.18 31.76 11.51
C ARG A 15 -57.55 32.31 10.24
N ASN A 16 -58.25 32.19 9.10
CA ASN A 16 -57.76 32.50 7.76
C ASN A 16 -56.44 31.76 7.44
N GLU A 17 -56.32 30.51 7.90
CA GLU A 17 -55.15 29.66 7.70
C GLU A 17 -55.45 28.52 6.72
N GLU A 18 -54.59 28.38 5.71
CA GLU A 18 -54.63 27.27 4.75
C GLU A 18 -53.62 26.17 5.14
N THR A 19 -54.09 24.93 5.23
CA THR A 19 -53.23 23.76 5.51
C THR A 19 -53.35 22.74 4.38
N LEU A 20 -52.25 22.48 3.66
CA LEU A 20 -52.17 21.47 2.61
C LEU A 20 -51.74 20.11 3.17
N PHE A 21 -52.48 19.06 2.83
CA PHE A 21 -52.20 17.67 3.13
C PHE A 21 -51.90 16.89 1.85
N SER A 22 -50.94 15.95 1.93
CA SER A 22 -50.54 15.06 0.85
C SER A 22 -50.44 13.63 1.39
N GLU A 23 -51.00 12.65 0.67
CA GLU A 23 -50.84 11.23 1.02
C GLU A 23 -49.43 10.70 0.69
N LYS A 24 -48.74 11.34 -0.26
CA LYS A 24 -47.33 11.07 -0.59
C LYS A 24 -46.43 12.04 0.15
N ALA A 25 -45.19 11.64 0.41
CA ALA A 25 -44.16 12.52 0.93
C ALA A 25 -43.82 13.61 -0.11
N SER A 26 -44.53 14.74 -0.07
CA SER A 26 -44.40 15.83 -1.03
C SER A 26 -44.11 17.14 -0.31
N CYS A 27 -43.22 17.96 -0.86
CA CYS A 27 -42.90 19.26 -0.30
C CYS A 27 -44.02 20.27 -0.58
N VAL A 28 -44.61 20.82 0.49
CA VAL A 28 -45.69 21.82 0.41
C VAL A 28 -45.26 23.12 -0.28
N LYS A 29 -43.96 23.46 -0.24
CA LYS A 29 -43.44 24.72 -0.82
C LYS A 29 -43.09 24.63 -2.30
N CYS A 30 -42.63 23.48 -2.78
CA CYS A 30 -42.10 23.34 -4.15
C CYS A 30 -42.74 22.20 -4.96
N GLY A 31 -43.71 21.47 -4.40
CA GLY A 31 -44.46 20.42 -5.10
C GLY A 31 -43.66 19.15 -5.43
N ILE A 32 -42.38 19.05 -5.03
CA ILE A 32 -41.55 17.87 -5.30
C ILE A 32 -42.05 16.70 -4.46
N SER A 33 -42.41 15.60 -5.12
CA SER A 33 -42.78 14.33 -4.48
C SER A 33 -41.56 13.42 -4.36
N TYR A 34 -41.37 12.83 -3.18
CA TYR A 34 -40.32 11.86 -2.89
C TYR A 34 -40.87 10.44 -3.02
N PRO A 35 -40.06 9.49 -3.51
CA PRO A 35 -40.44 8.08 -3.53
C PRO A 35 -40.55 7.54 -2.09
N GLU A 36 -41.24 6.42 -1.95
CA GLU A 36 -41.20 5.66 -0.70
C GLU A 36 -39.78 5.16 -0.45
N PHE A 37 -39.25 5.45 0.75
CA PHE A 37 -37.89 5.08 1.10
C PHE A 37 -37.85 3.63 1.61
N THR A 38 -37.08 2.80 0.92
CA THR A 38 -36.75 1.43 1.37
C THR A 38 -35.25 1.36 1.69
N PRO A 39 -34.76 0.29 2.35
CA PRO A 39 -33.31 0.12 2.54
C PRO A 39 -32.51 0.18 1.24
N ALA A 40 -33.08 -0.26 0.11
CA ALA A 40 -32.45 -0.17 -1.21
C ALA A 40 -32.29 1.27 -1.70
N SER A 41 -33.14 2.21 -1.26
CA SER A 41 -32.99 3.64 -1.52
C SER A 41 -31.72 4.23 -0.87
N PHE A 42 -31.21 3.62 0.19
CA PHE A 42 -29.98 4.07 0.86
C PHE A 42 -28.73 3.28 0.45
N SER A 43 -28.85 2.37 -0.51
CA SER A 43 -27.74 1.59 -1.05
C SER A 43 -27.18 2.24 -2.31
N PHE A 44 -25.89 2.62 -2.27
CA PHE A 44 -25.18 3.08 -3.46
C PHE A 44 -24.89 1.96 -4.48
N ASN A 45 -25.13 0.69 -4.13
CA ASN A 45 -25.04 -0.45 -5.04
C ASN A 45 -26.38 -0.75 -5.72
N SER A 46 -27.45 -0.02 -5.37
CA SER A 46 -28.78 -0.15 -5.98
C SER A 46 -29.08 1.06 -6.84
N PRO A 47 -29.62 0.90 -8.06
CA PRO A 47 -30.07 2.02 -8.89
C PRO A 47 -31.08 2.94 -8.19
N GLN A 48 -31.82 2.44 -7.19
CA GLN A 48 -32.79 3.23 -6.42
C GLN A 48 -32.12 4.30 -5.53
N GLY A 49 -30.91 4.04 -5.04
CA GLY A 49 -30.17 4.92 -4.14
C GLY A 49 -28.94 5.58 -4.77
N ALA A 50 -28.36 4.95 -5.78
CA ALA A 50 -27.11 5.38 -6.41
C ALA A 50 -27.21 6.77 -7.05
N CYS A 51 -26.12 7.54 -6.95
CA CYS A 51 -25.97 8.78 -7.69
C CYS A 51 -25.93 8.48 -9.20
N PRO A 52 -26.81 9.07 -10.03
CA PRO A 52 -26.91 8.74 -11.45
C PRO A 52 -25.68 9.17 -12.27
N LYS A 53 -24.86 10.10 -11.76
CA LYS A 53 -23.69 10.62 -12.48
C LYS A 53 -22.45 9.74 -12.35
N CYS A 54 -22.29 9.10 -11.20
CA CYS A 54 -21.14 8.24 -10.92
C CYS A 54 -21.54 6.79 -10.68
N ASP A 55 -22.81 6.44 -10.89
CA ASP A 55 -23.35 5.10 -10.68
C ASP A 55 -23.00 4.52 -9.29
N GLY A 56 -23.16 5.35 -8.26
CA GLY A 56 -22.86 4.95 -6.89
C GLY A 56 -21.37 4.86 -6.52
N LEU A 57 -20.44 5.14 -7.45
CA LEU A 57 -19.00 5.10 -7.13
C LEU A 57 -18.55 6.24 -6.20
N GLY A 58 -19.26 7.38 -6.24
CA GLY A 58 -18.90 8.60 -5.48
C GLY A 58 -17.74 9.39 -6.07
N SER A 59 -16.92 8.76 -6.91
CA SER A 59 -15.84 9.42 -7.66
C SER A 59 -16.07 9.33 -9.16
N VAL A 60 -15.50 10.28 -9.89
CA VAL A 60 -15.37 10.23 -11.34
C VAL A 60 -13.90 10.28 -11.73
N THR A 61 -13.54 9.53 -12.76
CA THR A 61 -12.18 9.51 -13.29
C THR A 61 -11.97 10.74 -14.18
N GLN A 62 -10.97 11.55 -13.86
CA GLN A 62 -10.62 12.78 -14.59
C GLN A 62 -9.11 12.89 -14.75
N PHE A 63 -8.66 13.63 -15.77
CA PHE A 63 -7.24 13.93 -15.92
C PHE A 63 -6.78 14.86 -14.81
N ASP A 64 -5.66 14.51 -14.19
CA ASP A 64 -5.11 15.26 -13.07
C ASP A 64 -3.93 16.11 -13.53
N PRO A 65 -3.99 17.45 -13.41
CA PRO A 65 -2.86 18.32 -13.71
C PRO A 65 -1.57 17.90 -13.00
N ASP A 66 -1.68 17.45 -11.74
CA ASP A 66 -0.52 17.05 -10.93
C ASP A 66 0.14 15.75 -11.43
N LEU A 67 -0.56 14.92 -12.20
CA LEU A 67 0.02 13.75 -12.86
C LEU A 67 0.66 14.09 -14.21
N ILE A 68 0.21 15.19 -14.82
CA ILE A 68 0.69 15.71 -16.11
C ILE A 68 1.95 16.56 -15.90
N VAL A 69 1.95 17.38 -14.84
CA VAL A 69 3.05 18.23 -14.39
C VAL A 69 3.33 17.93 -12.92
N PRO A 70 4.00 16.82 -12.58
CA PRO A 70 4.23 16.43 -11.19
C PRO A 70 5.29 17.26 -10.47
N ASP A 71 6.19 17.89 -11.22
CA ASP A 71 7.20 18.79 -10.67
C ASP A 71 7.00 20.18 -11.26
N HIS A 72 6.58 21.11 -10.41
CA HIS A 72 6.34 22.50 -10.81
C HIS A 72 7.60 23.37 -10.75
N ASP A 73 8.71 22.85 -10.22
CA ASP A 73 9.99 23.55 -10.11
C ASP A 73 10.83 23.45 -11.39
N ILE A 74 10.50 22.51 -12.28
CA ILE A 74 11.16 22.35 -13.58
C ILE A 74 10.51 23.19 -14.67
N SER A 75 11.31 23.61 -15.64
CA SER A 75 10.85 24.43 -16.77
C SER A 75 10.22 23.60 -17.90
N LEU A 76 9.54 24.26 -18.83
CA LEU A 76 8.98 23.58 -20.02
C LEU A 76 10.08 22.92 -20.85
N ARG A 77 11.25 23.58 -20.97
CA ARG A 77 12.42 23.04 -21.69
C ARG A 77 13.03 21.82 -21.00
N GLN A 78 13.07 21.82 -19.67
CA GLN A 78 13.51 20.66 -18.88
C GLN A 78 12.44 19.55 -18.84
N GLY A 79 11.23 19.86 -19.29
CA GLY A 79 10.21 18.86 -19.56
C GLY A 79 9.14 18.72 -18.49
N ALA A 80 8.67 19.83 -17.94
CA ALA A 80 7.58 19.89 -16.97
C ALA A 80 6.33 19.10 -17.39
N ILE A 81 5.90 19.20 -18.66
CA ILE A 81 4.70 18.52 -19.18
C ILE A 81 5.06 17.13 -19.71
N ILE A 82 4.75 16.09 -18.94
CA ILE A 82 5.13 14.70 -19.21
C ILE A 82 4.56 14.12 -20.52
N PRO A 83 3.27 14.29 -20.86
CA PRO A 83 2.68 13.64 -22.03
C PRO A 83 3.23 14.11 -23.38
N TRP A 84 4.01 15.17 -23.41
CA TRP A 84 4.68 15.64 -24.62
C TRP A 84 5.86 14.73 -24.97
N GLU A 85 5.60 13.80 -25.90
CA GLU A 85 6.58 12.94 -26.56
C GLU A 85 7.44 13.75 -27.57
N ASN A 86 8.62 13.24 -27.93
CA ASN A 86 9.51 13.81 -28.96
C ASN A 86 9.90 15.30 -28.75
N ARG A 87 10.23 15.66 -27.50
CA ARG A 87 10.64 17.02 -27.11
C ARG A 87 11.88 17.52 -27.85
N ASP A 88 12.73 16.60 -28.30
CA ASP A 88 13.94 16.91 -29.06
C ASP A 88 13.67 17.14 -30.55
N SER A 89 12.43 16.94 -31.01
CA SER A 89 12.07 17.21 -32.40
C SER A 89 12.02 18.72 -32.66
N VAL A 90 12.57 19.13 -33.81
CA VAL A 90 12.56 20.53 -34.26
C VAL A 90 11.13 21.08 -34.31
N GLN A 91 10.19 20.30 -34.84
CA GLN A 91 8.77 20.67 -34.94
C GLN A 91 8.13 20.97 -33.59
N PHE A 92 8.48 20.20 -32.55
CA PHE A 92 7.96 20.42 -31.21
C PHE A 92 8.54 21.70 -30.60
N MET A 93 9.82 21.99 -30.86
CA MET A 93 10.45 23.23 -30.41
C MET A 93 9.87 24.47 -31.10
N GLU A 94 9.62 24.41 -32.41
CA GLU A 94 8.92 25.48 -33.16
C GLU A 94 7.52 25.72 -32.58
N PHE A 95 6.79 24.64 -32.28
CA PHE A 95 5.48 24.72 -31.64
C PHE A 95 5.54 25.40 -30.26
N LEU A 96 6.50 24.98 -29.41
CA LEU A 96 6.63 25.51 -28.06
C LEU A 96 7.07 26.98 -28.06
N ASP A 97 8.00 27.34 -28.95
CA ASP A 97 8.50 28.70 -29.12
C ASP A 97 7.39 29.67 -29.58
N ALA A 98 6.59 29.26 -30.58
CA ALA A 98 5.43 30.03 -31.01
C ALA A 98 4.43 30.26 -29.88
N LEU A 99 4.17 29.22 -29.07
CA LEU A 99 3.23 29.27 -27.96
C LEU A 99 3.74 30.22 -26.86
N VAL A 100 5.01 30.13 -26.48
CA VAL A 100 5.63 30.95 -25.44
C VAL A 100 5.78 32.41 -25.87
N THR A 101 6.12 32.64 -27.14
CA THR A 101 6.22 33.99 -27.73
C THR A 101 4.87 34.71 -27.70
N HIS A 102 3.78 34.00 -28.02
CA HIS A 102 2.42 34.56 -28.01
C HIS A 102 2.00 35.04 -26.61
N TYR A 103 2.26 34.23 -25.59
CA TYR A 103 1.95 34.57 -24.19
C TYR A 103 3.04 35.39 -23.48
N LYS A 104 4.12 35.76 -24.17
CA LYS A 104 5.27 36.52 -23.64
C LYS A 104 5.90 35.89 -22.39
N GLU A 105 6.03 34.56 -22.40
CA GLU A 105 6.66 33.80 -21.31
C GLU A 105 8.07 33.35 -21.68
N ASP A 106 8.73 32.60 -20.79
CA ASP A 106 10.04 32.00 -21.03
C ASP A 106 9.99 30.47 -20.81
N ILE A 107 10.52 29.71 -21.78
CA ILE A 107 10.62 28.24 -21.74
C ILE A 107 11.53 27.74 -20.60
N TYR A 108 12.44 28.57 -20.10
CA TYR A 108 13.38 28.24 -19.03
C TYR A 108 12.84 28.57 -17.63
N LYS A 109 11.72 29.29 -17.55
CA LYS A 109 11.06 29.61 -16.29
C LYS A 109 10.43 28.33 -15.70
N PRO A 110 10.59 28.07 -14.38
CA PRO A 110 9.88 26.99 -13.69
C PRO A 110 8.36 27.07 -13.91
N PHE A 111 7.70 25.93 -14.06
CA PHE A 111 6.26 25.89 -14.35
C PHE A 111 5.44 26.71 -13.33
N LYS A 112 5.74 26.60 -12.02
CA LYS A 112 5.07 27.36 -10.94
C LYS A 112 5.17 28.88 -11.10
N ASN A 113 6.22 29.37 -11.78
CA ASN A 113 6.49 30.79 -11.96
C ASN A 113 5.89 31.34 -13.26
N LEU A 114 5.39 30.50 -14.17
CA LEU A 114 4.64 30.93 -15.36
C LEU A 114 3.35 31.66 -14.94
N SER A 115 2.85 32.58 -15.77
CA SER A 115 1.57 33.25 -15.51
C SER A 115 0.42 32.25 -15.40
N PRO A 116 -0.56 32.47 -14.50
CA PRO A 116 -1.72 31.59 -14.36
C PRO A 116 -2.51 31.43 -15.67
N GLU A 117 -2.58 32.50 -16.47
CA GLU A 117 -3.21 32.52 -17.79
C GLU A 117 -2.52 31.54 -18.74
N PHE A 118 -1.18 31.54 -18.76
CA PHE A 118 -0.41 30.63 -19.60
C PHE A 118 -0.48 29.19 -19.11
N GLN A 119 -0.44 28.94 -17.80
CA GLN A 119 -0.64 27.59 -17.24
C GLN A 119 -2.02 27.02 -17.63
N GLN A 120 -3.07 27.87 -17.58
CA GLN A 120 -4.41 27.50 -18.01
C GLN A 120 -4.46 27.18 -19.50
N ALA A 121 -3.84 28.02 -20.34
CA ALA A 121 -3.76 27.79 -21.79
C ALA A 121 -2.98 26.51 -22.14
N LEU A 122 -1.89 26.22 -21.41
CA LEU A 122 -1.11 24.99 -21.57
C LEU A 122 -1.95 23.74 -21.28
N LEU A 123 -2.64 23.72 -20.15
CA LEU A 123 -3.37 22.54 -19.70
C LEU A 123 -4.72 22.36 -20.42
N TYR A 124 -5.47 23.44 -20.62
CA TYR A 124 -6.86 23.41 -21.09
C TYR A 124 -7.08 24.03 -22.48
N GLY A 125 -6.05 24.66 -23.05
CA GLY A 125 -6.07 25.22 -24.40
C GLY A 125 -6.37 26.71 -24.44
N SER A 126 -6.16 27.31 -25.61
CA SER A 126 -6.38 28.75 -25.87
C SER A 126 -7.84 29.09 -26.19
N ASN A 127 -8.78 28.16 -25.99
CA ASN A 127 -10.19 28.29 -26.35
C ASN A 127 -10.40 28.72 -27.82
N LYS A 128 -10.88 29.94 -28.05
CA LYS A 128 -11.11 30.52 -29.39
C LYS A 128 -9.95 31.41 -29.88
N GLU A 129 -8.97 31.67 -29.03
CA GLU A 129 -7.82 32.49 -29.37
C GLU A 129 -6.93 31.75 -30.39
N LYS A 130 -6.63 32.43 -31.50
CA LYS A 130 -5.80 31.89 -32.58
C LYS A 130 -4.35 32.29 -32.35
N ILE A 131 -3.47 31.30 -32.24
CA ILE A 131 -2.04 31.49 -32.04
C ILE A 131 -1.34 31.32 -33.39
N PRO A 132 -0.40 32.21 -33.77
CA PRO A 132 0.39 32.06 -34.98
C PRO A 132 1.49 31.01 -34.76
N PHE A 133 1.29 29.81 -35.28
CA PHE A 133 2.32 28.78 -35.32
C PHE A 133 3.13 28.89 -36.61
N TYR A 134 4.37 28.45 -36.58
CA TYR A 134 5.21 28.36 -37.78
C TYR A 134 5.89 27.01 -37.88
N THR A 135 6.28 26.62 -39.09
CA THR A 135 7.19 25.50 -39.31
C THR A 135 8.16 25.83 -40.42
N GLU A 136 9.41 25.42 -40.27
CA GLU A 136 10.45 25.60 -41.27
C GLU A 136 10.65 24.31 -42.09
N LYS A 137 10.37 24.39 -43.39
CA LYS A 137 10.66 23.30 -44.33
C LYS A 137 11.46 23.83 -45.51
N MET A 138 12.60 23.20 -45.80
CA MET A 138 13.46 23.53 -46.94
C MET A 138 13.84 25.03 -46.99
N GLY A 139 14.12 25.65 -45.83
CA GLY A 139 14.50 27.07 -45.72
C GLY A 139 13.38 28.08 -45.90
N LYS A 140 12.10 27.64 -45.96
CA LYS A 140 10.93 28.53 -45.98
C LYS A 140 10.11 28.40 -44.70
N LYS A 141 9.84 29.53 -44.04
CA LYS A 141 8.98 29.64 -42.86
C LYS A 141 7.52 29.75 -43.29
N ILE A 142 6.72 28.75 -42.96
CA ILE A 142 5.26 28.74 -43.22
C ILE A 142 4.55 29.09 -41.92
N ILE A 143 3.80 30.20 -41.89
CA ILE A 143 3.01 30.64 -40.73
C ILE A 143 1.55 30.28 -40.94
N TYR A 144 0.92 29.70 -39.93
CA TYR A 144 -0.50 29.37 -39.92
C TYR A 144 -1.11 29.67 -38.55
N GLN A 145 -2.39 30.02 -38.53
CA GLN A 145 -3.10 30.33 -37.28
C GLN A 145 -4.00 29.17 -36.87
N LYS A 146 -3.85 28.72 -35.63
CA LYS A 146 -4.67 27.66 -35.05
C LYS A 146 -4.93 27.93 -33.58
N SER A 147 -6.07 27.50 -33.05
CA SER A 147 -6.26 27.43 -31.60
C SER A 147 -5.48 26.25 -31.02
N PHE A 148 -4.92 26.45 -29.84
CA PHE A 148 -4.25 25.38 -29.11
C PHE A 148 -5.27 24.58 -28.31
N GLU A 149 -5.34 23.27 -28.56
CA GLU A 149 -6.30 22.35 -27.94
C GLU A 149 -6.08 22.20 -26.42
N GLY A 150 -4.85 22.41 -25.93
CA GLY A 150 -4.48 22.10 -24.55
C GLY A 150 -4.09 20.63 -24.35
N VAL A 151 -3.29 20.37 -23.33
CA VAL A 151 -2.79 19.02 -23.02
C VAL A 151 -3.91 18.08 -22.55
N ILE A 152 -4.76 18.54 -21.64
CA ILE A 152 -5.84 17.72 -21.06
C ILE A 152 -6.92 17.38 -22.10
N PRO A 153 -7.44 18.34 -22.89
CA PRO A 153 -8.40 18.00 -23.94
C PRO A 153 -7.83 17.06 -24.99
N ASN A 154 -6.55 17.24 -25.37
CA ASN A 154 -5.85 16.33 -26.28
C ASN A 154 -5.77 14.89 -25.74
N LEU A 155 -5.37 14.73 -24.47
CA LEU A 155 -5.34 13.43 -23.81
C LEU A 155 -6.73 12.79 -23.72
N LYS A 156 -7.75 13.58 -23.37
CA LYS A 156 -9.13 13.11 -23.28
C LYS A 156 -9.65 12.61 -24.62
N ARG A 157 -9.40 13.36 -25.69
CA ARG A 157 -9.77 12.96 -27.05
C ARG A 157 -9.04 11.68 -27.46
N ARG A 158 -7.70 11.62 -27.30
CA ARG A 158 -6.92 10.40 -27.59
C ARG A 158 -7.37 9.18 -26.80
N TYR A 159 -7.76 9.36 -25.54
CA TYR A 159 -8.25 8.27 -24.69
C TYR A 159 -9.57 7.66 -25.22
N LEU A 160 -10.50 8.51 -25.66
CA LEU A 160 -11.80 8.12 -26.19
C LEU A 160 -11.71 7.55 -27.61
N GLU A 161 -10.90 8.17 -28.48
CA GLU A 161 -10.80 7.80 -29.89
C GLU A 161 -9.85 6.63 -30.17
N THR A 162 -8.90 6.32 -29.27
CA THR A 162 -7.92 5.24 -29.55
C THR A 162 -8.55 3.85 -29.44
N ASN A 163 -8.28 3.01 -30.43
CA ASN A 163 -8.61 1.58 -30.43
C ASN A 163 -7.49 0.70 -29.84
N SER A 164 -6.31 1.27 -29.57
CA SER A 164 -5.17 0.54 -29.01
C SER A 164 -5.30 0.40 -27.50
N THR A 165 -5.35 -0.83 -27.01
CA THR A 165 -5.34 -1.14 -25.57
C THR A 165 -4.09 -0.60 -24.89
N TYR A 166 -2.92 -0.72 -25.54
CA TYR A 166 -1.65 -0.19 -25.04
C TYR A 166 -1.68 1.32 -24.85
N MET A 167 -2.12 2.06 -25.88
CA MET A 167 -2.21 3.53 -25.82
C MET A 167 -3.20 3.97 -24.74
N ARG A 168 -4.34 3.28 -24.64
CA ARG A 168 -5.35 3.56 -23.63
C ARG A 168 -4.79 3.37 -22.22
N GLU A 169 -4.08 2.28 -21.96
CA GLU A 169 -3.41 2.02 -20.67
C GLU A 169 -2.29 3.04 -20.37
N ASP A 170 -1.58 3.53 -21.38
CA ASP A 170 -0.57 4.57 -21.18
C ASP A 170 -1.19 5.91 -20.78
N ILE A 171 -2.27 6.32 -21.44
CA ILE A 171 -2.99 7.56 -21.13
C ILE A 171 -3.71 7.47 -19.76
N LYS A 172 -4.19 6.28 -19.36
CA LYS A 172 -4.83 6.08 -18.04
C LYS A 172 -3.95 6.50 -16.88
N LYS A 173 -2.62 6.51 -17.04
CA LYS A 173 -1.66 6.90 -16.00
C LYS A 173 -1.80 8.36 -15.56
N TYR A 174 -2.43 9.21 -16.37
CA TYR A 174 -2.67 10.63 -16.05
C TYR A 174 -4.08 10.88 -15.49
N LEU A 175 -4.86 9.81 -15.28
CA LEU A 175 -6.18 9.89 -14.67
C LEU A 175 -6.07 9.72 -13.16
N ASN A 176 -6.85 10.51 -12.43
CA ASN A 176 -7.05 10.35 -10.99
C ASN A 176 -8.55 10.33 -10.67
N PHE A 177 -8.89 9.80 -9.51
CA PHE A 177 -10.25 9.81 -8.99
C PHE A 177 -10.51 11.15 -8.31
N ARG A 178 -11.51 11.88 -8.78
CA ARG A 178 -12.01 13.10 -8.13
C ARG A 178 -13.40 12.83 -7.55
N PRO A 179 -13.77 13.42 -6.40
CA PRO A 179 -15.13 13.35 -5.91
C PRO A 179 -16.13 13.80 -6.99
N CYS A 180 -17.23 13.06 -7.12
CA CYS A 180 -18.26 13.37 -8.10
C CYS A 180 -18.90 14.73 -7.78
N ALA A 181 -18.93 15.65 -8.74
CA ALA A 181 -19.45 17.01 -8.54
C ALA A 181 -20.96 17.09 -8.22
N ILE A 182 -21.74 16.03 -8.46
CA ILE A 182 -23.18 16.01 -8.17
C ILE A 182 -23.46 15.53 -6.74
N CYS A 183 -22.84 14.43 -6.34
CA CYS A 183 -23.06 13.83 -5.03
C CYS A 183 -21.98 14.23 -4.01
N ASN A 184 -20.94 14.95 -4.42
CA ASN A 184 -19.78 15.35 -3.62
C ASN A 184 -19.12 14.18 -2.86
N GLY A 185 -19.09 12.99 -3.47
CA GLY A 185 -18.54 11.79 -2.84
C GLY A 185 -19.54 10.95 -2.05
N THR A 186 -20.75 11.44 -1.79
CA THR A 186 -21.76 10.74 -0.96
C THR A 186 -22.27 9.43 -1.56
N ARG A 187 -22.03 9.20 -2.86
CA ARG A 187 -22.47 8.03 -3.65
C ARG A 187 -23.99 7.93 -3.86
N LEU A 188 -24.78 8.72 -3.15
CA LEU A 188 -26.24 8.64 -3.18
C LEU A 188 -26.86 9.71 -4.09
N ASN A 189 -28.07 9.44 -4.56
CA ASN A 189 -28.90 10.44 -5.20
C ASN A 189 -29.38 11.51 -4.19
N LYS A 190 -29.85 12.64 -4.72
CA LYS A 190 -30.23 13.80 -3.91
C LYS A 190 -31.36 13.49 -2.91
N ALA A 191 -32.35 12.69 -3.32
CA ALA A 191 -33.48 12.34 -2.46
C ALA A 191 -33.02 11.52 -1.24
N SER A 192 -32.29 10.44 -1.49
CA SER A 192 -31.82 9.52 -0.43
C SER A 192 -30.76 10.16 0.45
N GLY A 193 -29.86 10.96 -0.14
CA GLY A 193 -28.84 11.71 0.60
C GLY A 193 -29.40 12.86 1.45
N SER A 194 -30.67 13.25 1.27
CA SER A 194 -31.30 14.33 2.05
C SER A 194 -32.01 13.83 3.31
N VAL A 195 -32.23 12.50 3.44
CA VAL A 195 -32.89 11.92 4.62
C VAL A 195 -31.96 11.98 5.82
N LYS A 196 -32.50 12.41 6.97
CA LYS A 196 -31.77 12.56 8.22
C LYS A 196 -32.32 11.66 9.31
N VAL A 197 -31.43 11.16 10.16
CA VAL A 197 -31.76 10.54 11.44
C VAL A 197 -31.18 11.45 12.51
N GLY A 198 -32.03 12.03 13.37
CA GLY A 198 -31.62 13.14 14.22
C GLY A 198 -31.24 14.38 13.39
N ASP A 199 -30.02 14.88 13.57
CA ASP A 199 -29.46 16.04 12.86
C ASP A 199 -28.63 15.69 11.61
N LYS A 200 -28.30 14.40 11.39
CA LYS A 200 -27.33 13.96 10.36
C LYS A 200 -27.95 13.07 9.28
N THR A 201 -27.42 13.21 8.07
CA THR A 201 -27.67 12.32 6.94
C THR A 201 -26.88 11.02 7.07
N ILE A 202 -27.26 9.98 6.31
CA ILE A 202 -26.51 8.72 6.28
C ILE A 202 -25.04 8.92 5.91
N TRP A 203 -24.74 9.82 4.96
CA TRP A 203 -23.36 10.10 4.56
C TRP A 203 -22.55 10.74 5.69
N GLU A 204 -23.13 11.74 6.36
CA GLU A 204 -22.48 12.40 7.50
C GLU A 204 -22.19 11.38 8.60
N ILE A 205 -23.14 10.48 8.92
CA ILE A 205 -22.93 9.40 9.89
C ILE A 205 -21.80 8.47 9.44
N THR A 206 -21.79 8.04 8.18
CA THR A 206 -20.72 7.15 7.68
C THR A 206 -19.35 7.82 7.55
N SER A 207 -19.32 9.16 7.53
CA SER A 207 -18.09 9.96 7.48
C SER A 207 -17.49 10.20 8.87
N LEU A 208 -18.25 9.97 9.94
CA LEU A 208 -17.71 9.96 11.30
C LEU A 208 -16.73 8.80 11.47
N SER A 209 -15.74 8.99 12.35
CA SER A 209 -14.95 7.89 12.86
C SER A 209 -15.87 6.90 13.59
N ILE A 210 -15.43 5.65 13.75
CA ILE A 210 -16.17 4.64 14.50
C ILE A 210 -16.40 5.10 15.94
N GLN A 211 -15.39 5.73 16.57
CA GLN A 211 -15.55 6.35 17.89
C GLN A 211 -16.73 7.35 17.90
N HIS A 212 -16.69 8.35 17.02
CA HIS A 212 -17.73 9.38 16.98
C HIS A 212 -19.10 8.81 16.55
N SER A 213 -19.11 7.73 15.77
CA SER A 213 -20.35 7.03 15.41
C SER A 213 -21.00 6.37 16.62
N ILE A 214 -20.23 5.73 17.52
CA ILE A 214 -20.73 5.15 18.77
C ILE A 214 -21.30 6.24 19.69
N GLU A 215 -20.58 7.35 19.82
CA GLU A 215 -20.99 8.52 20.60
C GLU A 215 -22.30 9.10 20.04
N TYR A 216 -22.41 9.23 18.71
CA TYR A 216 -23.61 9.69 18.02
C TYR A 216 -24.82 8.76 18.23
N MET A 217 -24.63 7.45 18.09
CA MET A 217 -25.67 6.46 18.35
C MET A 217 -26.12 6.48 19.83
N SER A 218 -25.29 6.99 20.73
CA SER A 218 -25.59 7.10 22.15
C SER A 218 -26.26 8.41 22.55
N SER A 219 -26.07 9.48 21.80
CA SER A 219 -26.73 10.77 22.01
C SER A 219 -28.07 10.92 21.29
N LEU A 220 -28.41 9.97 20.39
CA LEU A 220 -29.65 9.96 19.63
C LEU A 220 -30.89 9.84 20.54
N ASN A 221 -31.59 10.97 20.72
CA ASN A 221 -32.85 11.04 21.46
C ASN A 221 -34.05 10.92 20.51
N LEU A 222 -34.52 9.69 20.29
CA LEU A 222 -35.71 9.40 19.49
C LEU A 222 -36.99 9.44 20.35
N LYS A 223 -38.10 9.93 19.79
CA LYS A 223 -39.39 10.08 20.47
C LYS A 223 -40.29 8.85 20.23
N ASP A 224 -41.07 8.47 21.25
CA ASP A 224 -42.19 7.52 21.20
C ASP A 224 -42.00 6.31 20.27
N LYS A 225 -42.69 6.31 19.11
CA LYS A 225 -42.73 5.20 18.14
C LYS A 225 -41.38 4.93 17.47
N ASP A 226 -40.61 5.99 17.18
CA ASP A 226 -39.31 5.86 16.52
C ASP A 226 -38.31 5.13 17.42
N LYS A 227 -38.38 5.39 18.73
CA LYS A 227 -37.54 4.71 19.72
C LYS A 227 -37.79 3.21 19.73
N ILE A 228 -39.06 2.78 19.75
CA ILE A 228 -39.43 1.36 19.80
C ILE A 228 -38.94 0.60 18.56
N ILE A 229 -39.06 1.22 17.37
CA ILE A 229 -38.63 0.61 16.11
C ILE A 229 -37.10 0.56 16.04
N ALA A 230 -36.43 1.65 16.39
CA ALA A 230 -34.99 1.80 16.21
C ALA A 230 -34.16 1.14 17.32
N GLU A 231 -34.71 0.86 18.50
CA GLU A 231 -33.96 0.36 19.66
C GLU A 231 -33.11 -0.88 19.34
N ARG A 232 -33.71 -1.90 18.70
CA ARG A 232 -32.99 -3.12 18.30
C ARG A 232 -31.90 -2.85 17.28
N ILE A 233 -32.16 -1.96 16.32
CA ILE A 233 -31.22 -1.59 15.27
C ILE A 233 -30.03 -0.81 15.86
N ILE A 234 -30.30 0.17 16.73
CA ILE A 234 -29.27 0.97 17.40
C ILE A 234 -28.41 0.09 18.30
N LYS A 235 -29.03 -0.87 19.02
CA LYS A 235 -28.29 -1.84 19.84
C LYS A 235 -27.33 -2.66 18.97
N GLU A 236 -27.81 -3.22 17.87
CA GLU A 236 -26.99 -4.02 16.94
C GLU A 236 -25.87 -3.18 16.30
N LEU A 237 -26.15 -1.92 15.92
CA LEU A 237 -25.13 -1.01 15.38
C LEU A 237 -24.05 -0.71 16.42
N LYS A 238 -24.43 -0.41 17.67
CA LYS A 238 -23.48 -0.16 18.76
C LYS A 238 -22.61 -1.40 19.03
N GLU A 239 -23.21 -2.58 19.09
CA GLU A 239 -22.46 -3.84 19.25
C GLU A 239 -21.43 -4.00 18.12
N ARG A 240 -21.83 -3.86 16.85
CA ARG A 240 -20.91 -3.99 15.71
C ARG A 240 -19.79 -2.95 15.69
N LEU A 241 -20.10 -1.69 15.99
CA LEU A 241 -19.10 -0.63 16.09
C LEU A 241 -18.14 -0.87 17.25
N SER A 242 -18.63 -1.40 18.39
CA SER A 242 -17.77 -1.76 19.52
C SER A 242 -16.79 -2.87 19.18
N PHE A 243 -17.17 -3.86 18.35
CA PHE A 243 -16.23 -4.89 17.90
C PHE A 243 -15.09 -4.29 17.08
N LEU A 244 -15.37 -3.31 16.21
CA LEU A 244 -14.33 -2.59 15.47
C LEU A 244 -13.42 -1.77 16.40
N GLN A 245 -13.98 -1.14 17.43
CA GLN A 245 -13.20 -0.43 18.45
C GLN A 245 -12.31 -1.38 19.28
N ASN A 246 -12.81 -2.57 19.63
CA ASN A 246 -12.05 -3.55 20.41
C ASN A 246 -10.82 -4.09 19.65
N VAL A 247 -10.89 -4.14 18.32
CA VAL A 247 -9.75 -4.50 17.46
C VAL A 247 -8.90 -3.28 17.05
N GLY A 248 -9.04 -2.13 17.71
CA GLY A 248 -8.19 -0.96 17.51
C GLY A 248 -8.43 -0.20 16.20
N LEU A 249 -9.65 -0.24 15.66
CA LEU A 249 -10.02 0.44 14.41
C LEU A 249 -10.92 1.66 14.63
N GLU A 250 -11.01 2.18 15.85
CA GLU A 250 -11.92 3.29 16.19
C GLU A 250 -11.69 4.57 15.40
N TYR A 251 -10.48 4.75 14.84
CA TYR A 251 -10.09 5.90 14.03
C TYR A 251 -10.60 5.84 12.58
N LEU A 252 -11.06 4.68 12.10
CA LEU A 252 -11.58 4.53 10.75
C LEU A 252 -12.97 5.14 10.62
N THR A 253 -13.30 5.58 9.40
CA THR A 253 -14.67 5.96 9.03
C THR A 253 -15.35 4.81 8.30
N LEU A 254 -16.67 4.71 8.43
CA LEU A 254 -17.46 3.68 7.73
C LEU A 254 -17.45 3.88 6.21
N GLY A 255 -17.27 5.13 5.75
CA GLY A 255 -17.14 5.49 4.34
C GLY A 255 -15.77 5.21 3.72
N ARG A 256 -14.76 4.78 4.50
CA ARG A 256 -13.40 4.51 3.99
C ARG A 256 -13.45 3.39 2.95
N SER A 257 -12.71 3.56 1.85
CA SER A 257 -12.62 2.55 0.80
C SER A 257 -11.88 1.31 1.31
N ALA A 258 -12.44 0.12 1.08
CA ALA A 258 -11.77 -1.14 1.43
C ALA A 258 -10.42 -1.31 0.72
N ALA A 259 -10.25 -0.73 -0.48
CA ALA A 259 -9.02 -0.80 -1.25
C ALA A 259 -7.86 0.03 -0.68
N THR A 260 -8.14 0.95 0.26
CA THR A 260 -7.11 1.79 0.90
C THR A 260 -6.76 1.31 2.31
N LEU A 261 -7.31 0.17 2.74
CA LEU A 261 -6.98 -0.44 4.02
C LEU A 261 -5.64 -1.18 3.94
N SER A 262 -4.88 -1.16 5.04
CA SER A 262 -3.71 -2.04 5.19
C SER A 262 -4.15 -3.50 5.33
N GLY A 263 -3.19 -4.43 5.18
CA GLY A 263 -3.45 -5.86 5.39
C GLY A 263 -4.01 -6.14 6.80
N GLY A 264 -3.37 -5.58 7.84
CA GLY A 264 -3.82 -5.69 9.23
C GLY A 264 -5.18 -5.03 9.48
N GLU A 265 -5.46 -3.85 8.88
CA GLU A 265 -6.79 -3.21 8.99
C GLU A 265 -7.89 -4.11 8.40
N SER A 266 -7.67 -4.67 7.21
CA SER A 266 -8.61 -5.57 6.55
C SER A 266 -8.85 -6.86 7.34
N GLN A 267 -7.78 -7.45 7.87
CA GLN A 267 -7.84 -8.65 8.70
C GLN A 267 -8.62 -8.40 9.99
N ARG A 268 -8.39 -7.27 10.67
CA ARG A 268 -9.09 -6.92 11.91
C ARG A 268 -10.58 -6.60 11.67
N ILE A 269 -10.93 -6.00 10.53
CA ILE A 269 -12.35 -5.86 10.12
C ILE A 269 -13.00 -7.24 9.95
N ARG A 270 -12.29 -8.18 9.33
CA ARG A 270 -12.79 -9.55 9.16
C ARG A 270 -12.99 -10.22 10.53
N LEU A 271 -12.03 -10.08 11.44
CA LEU A 271 -12.13 -10.59 12.81
C LEU A 271 -13.35 -10.00 13.55
N ALA A 272 -13.50 -8.67 13.54
CA ALA A 272 -14.66 -7.99 14.15
C ALA A 272 -15.99 -8.50 13.56
N THR A 273 -16.03 -8.77 12.25
CA THR A 273 -17.21 -9.33 11.58
C THR A 273 -17.52 -10.75 12.06
N GLN A 274 -16.49 -11.57 12.27
CA GLN A 274 -16.66 -12.94 12.78
C GLN A 274 -17.09 -12.98 14.26
N ILE A 275 -16.61 -12.05 15.08
CA ILE A 275 -17.08 -11.94 16.46
C ILE A 275 -18.56 -11.55 16.49
N GLY A 276 -18.96 -10.65 15.60
CA GLY A 276 -20.36 -10.23 15.47
C GLY A 276 -21.32 -11.30 14.98
N SER A 277 -20.85 -12.40 14.38
CA SER A 277 -21.72 -13.52 13.98
C SER A 277 -22.07 -14.46 15.14
N LYS A 278 -21.40 -14.34 16.30
CA LYS A 278 -21.67 -15.11 17.53
C LYS A 278 -21.77 -16.62 17.28
N LEU A 279 -20.94 -17.14 16.38
CA LEU A 279 -20.86 -18.57 16.08
C LEU A 279 -20.20 -19.33 17.24
N THR A 280 -20.59 -20.59 17.41
CA THR A 280 -20.06 -21.52 18.42
C THR A 280 -19.61 -22.81 17.73
N GLY A 281 -18.62 -23.52 18.28
CA GLY A 281 -18.09 -24.76 17.68
C GLY A 281 -17.27 -24.56 16.40
N VAL A 282 -16.78 -23.34 16.16
CA VAL A 282 -15.96 -23.00 14.98
C VAL A 282 -14.47 -23.08 15.32
N LEU A 283 -13.67 -23.59 14.37
CA LEU A 283 -12.22 -23.49 14.39
C LEU A 283 -11.78 -22.23 13.63
N TYR A 284 -11.35 -21.21 14.36
CA TYR A 284 -10.75 -20.01 13.79
C TYR A 284 -9.25 -20.20 13.66
N VAL A 285 -8.73 -20.05 12.43
CA VAL A 285 -7.29 -20.04 12.16
C VAL A 285 -6.90 -18.63 11.74
N LEU A 286 -6.10 -17.96 12.57
CA LEU A 286 -5.65 -16.58 12.36
C LEU A 286 -4.15 -16.56 12.08
N ASP A 287 -3.77 -15.73 11.11
CA ASP A 287 -2.39 -15.55 10.65
C ASP A 287 -1.91 -14.17 11.09
N GLU A 288 -1.18 -14.08 12.21
CA GLU A 288 -0.59 -12.86 12.79
C GLU A 288 -1.58 -11.67 12.94
N PRO A 289 -2.62 -11.78 13.78
CA PRO A 289 -3.60 -10.71 13.96
C PRO A 289 -3.02 -9.42 14.58
N SER A 290 -1.82 -9.47 15.18
CA SER A 290 -1.12 -8.30 15.73
C SER A 290 -0.47 -7.39 14.67
N ILE A 291 -0.45 -7.77 13.38
CA ILE A 291 0.18 -7.00 12.30
C ILE A 291 -0.30 -5.54 12.25
N GLY A 292 0.66 -4.60 12.22
CA GLY A 292 0.38 -3.17 12.14
C GLY A 292 -0.40 -2.62 13.34
N LEU A 293 -0.37 -3.33 14.47
CA LEU A 293 -0.97 -2.93 15.74
C LEU A 293 0.13 -2.43 16.68
N HIS A 294 -0.16 -1.33 17.38
CA HIS A 294 0.75 -0.81 18.40
C HIS A 294 0.61 -1.62 19.70
N GLN A 295 1.68 -1.75 20.50
CA GLN A 295 1.65 -2.55 21.74
C GLN A 295 0.51 -2.18 22.70
N LYS A 296 0.15 -0.89 22.74
CA LYS A 296 -1.01 -0.36 23.48
C LYS A 296 -2.32 -1.11 23.17
N ASP A 297 -2.55 -1.45 21.90
CA ASP A 297 -3.82 -2.01 21.44
C ASP A 297 -3.78 -3.54 21.41
N ASN A 298 -2.60 -4.16 21.53
CA ASN A 298 -2.42 -5.60 21.54
C ASN A 298 -3.21 -6.29 22.67
N ALA A 299 -3.20 -5.72 23.87
CA ALA A 299 -3.99 -6.23 25.00
C ALA A 299 -5.51 -6.28 24.71
N ARG A 300 -6.04 -5.33 23.93
CA ARG A 300 -7.46 -5.33 23.53
C ARG A 300 -7.74 -6.43 22.51
N LEU A 301 -6.84 -6.64 21.55
CA LEU A 301 -6.94 -7.75 20.60
C LEU A 301 -6.92 -9.10 21.34
N LEU A 302 -6.01 -9.30 22.29
CA LEU A 302 -5.93 -10.53 23.08
C LEU A 302 -7.21 -10.81 23.86
N THR A 303 -7.73 -9.80 24.55
CA THR A 303 -9.03 -9.90 25.25
C THR A 303 -10.15 -10.33 24.28
N THR A 304 -10.11 -9.81 23.06
CA THR A 304 -11.10 -10.14 22.03
C THR A 304 -10.96 -11.59 21.53
N LEU A 305 -9.74 -12.08 21.36
CA LEU A 305 -9.47 -13.48 20.98
C LEU A 305 -9.87 -14.46 22.09
N MET A 306 -9.60 -14.10 23.35
CA MET A 306 -10.03 -14.86 24.52
C MET A 306 -11.55 -14.93 24.59
N ASN A 307 -12.27 -13.82 24.39
CA ASN A 307 -13.73 -13.83 24.33
C ASN A 307 -14.25 -14.73 23.19
N LEU A 308 -13.59 -14.73 22.03
CA LEU A 308 -13.99 -15.60 20.91
C LEU A 308 -13.85 -17.08 21.26
N ARG A 309 -12.78 -17.46 21.96
CA ARG A 309 -12.56 -18.81 22.51
C ARG A 309 -13.63 -19.14 23.55
N ASP A 310 -13.88 -18.24 24.51
CA ASP A 310 -14.78 -18.45 25.64
C ASP A 310 -16.26 -18.58 25.21
N LEU A 311 -16.61 -18.11 24.00
CA LEU A 311 -17.88 -18.41 23.34
C LEU A 311 -18.04 -19.89 22.93
N GLY A 312 -17.04 -20.76 23.18
CA GLY A 312 -17.07 -22.17 22.80
C GLY A 312 -16.46 -22.44 21.42
N ASN A 313 -15.49 -21.63 21.00
CA ASN A 313 -14.74 -21.82 19.76
C ASN A 313 -13.30 -22.24 20.04
N THR A 314 -12.65 -22.84 19.04
CA THR A 314 -11.20 -23.05 19.07
C THR A 314 -10.52 -21.97 18.26
N VAL A 315 -9.52 -21.30 18.84
CA VAL A 315 -8.78 -20.21 18.20
C VAL A 315 -7.32 -20.63 18.06
N VAL A 316 -6.90 -20.91 16.84
CA VAL A 316 -5.50 -21.22 16.49
C VAL A 316 -4.90 -19.96 15.88
N VAL A 317 -3.84 -19.46 16.50
CA VAL A 317 -3.16 -18.23 16.08
C VAL A 317 -1.72 -18.55 15.73
N VAL A 318 -1.31 -18.20 14.52
CA VAL A 318 0.11 -18.13 14.14
C VAL A 318 0.61 -16.76 14.55
N GLU A 319 1.58 -16.69 15.47
CA GLU A 319 2.07 -15.43 16.02
C GLU A 319 3.56 -15.47 16.35
N HIS A 320 4.13 -14.28 16.46
CA HIS A 320 5.51 -14.03 16.87
C HIS A 320 5.61 -13.03 18.03
N ASP A 321 4.50 -12.35 18.39
CA ASP A 321 4.44 -11.43 19.51
C ASP A 321 4.55 -12.15 20.87
N GLU A 322 5.45 -11.66 21.74
CA GLU A 322 5.74 -12.26 23.05
C GLU A 322 4.49 -12.28 23.95
N GLU A 323 3.73 -11.19 23.99
CA GLU A 323 2.56 -11.06 24.86
C GLU A 323 1.45 -12.04 24.47
N THR A 324 1.26 -12.24 23.16
CA THR A 324 0.31 -13.20 22.61
C THR A 324 0.70 -14.64 22.93
N ILE A 325 1.97 -15.01 22.75
CA ILE A 325 2.46 -16.36 23.06
C ILE A 325 2.29 -16.66 24.55
N LEU A 326 2.69 -15.73 25.42
CA LEU A 326 2.61 -15.89 26.88
C LEU A 326 1.17 -15.92 27.41
N SER A 327 0.23 -15.31 26.71
CA SER A 327 -1.20 -15.27 27.10
C SER A 327 -2.01 -16.45 26.56
N SER A 328 -1.39 -17.34 25.77
CA SER A 328 -2.07 -18.48 25.15
C SER A 328 -2.26 -19.65 26.13
N ASP A 329 -3.32 -20.44 25.93
CA ASP A 329 -3.54 -21.65 26.75
C ASP A 329 -2.56 -22.78 26.39
N TYR A 330 -2.09 -22.79 25.14
CA TYR A 330 -1.27 -23.85 24.59
C TYR A 330 -0.43 -23.31 23.42
N VAL A 331 0.86 -23.65 23.38
CA VAL A 331 1.80 -23.24 22.34
C VAL A 331 2.35 -24.47 21.62
N ILE A 332 2.41 -24.37 20.29
CA ILE A 332 3.10 -25.31 19.41
C ILE A 332 4.20 -24.54 18.70
N ASP A 333 5.46 -24.89 18.98
CA ASP A 333 6.62 -24.32 18.29
C ASP A 333 7.05 -25.23 17.14
N ILE A 334 7.18 -24.65 15.94
CA ILE A 334 7.56 -25.36 14.72
C ILE A 334 8.97 -24.94 14.32
N GLY A 335 9.85 -25.91 14.10
CA GLY A 335 11.24 -25.64 13.77
C GLY A 335 12.02 -26.92 13.46
N PRO A 336 13.32 -27.01 13.82
CA PRO A 336 14.15 -25.97 14.47
C PRO A 336 14.64 -24.86 13.53
N ALA A 337 14.42 -24.99 12.22
CA ALA A 337 14.81 -23.99 11.21
C ALA A 337 13.73 -23.87 10.12
N ALA A 338 13.94 -22.99 9.14
CA ALA A 338 13.04 -22.84 8.00
C ALA A 338 13.34 -23.84 6.85
N GLY A 339 12.32 -24.14 6.04
CA GLY A 339 12.40 -24.99 4.85
C GLY A 339 12.71 -26.46 5.18
N VAL A 340 13.66 -27.06 4.46
CA VAL A 340 13.97 -28.51 4.57
C VAL A 340 14.50 -28.94 5.94
N ASN A 341 15.01 -27.99 6.73
CA ASN A 341 15.49 -28.23 8.10
C ASN A 341 14.43 -27.90 9.16
N GLY A 342 13.19 -27.66 8.74
CA GLY A 342 12.04 -27.34 9.56
C GLY A 342 10.93 -28.36 9.47
N GLY A 343 9.70 -27.92 9.78
CA GLY A 343 8.50 -28.73 9.65
C GLY A 343 8.35 -29.80 10.75
N GLN A 344 9.07 -29.66 11.85
CA GLN A 344 8.97 -30.52 13.03
C GLN A 344 8.39 -29.73 14.19
N VAL A 345 7.62 -30.40 15.04
CA VAL A 345 7.16 -29.82 16.31
C VAL A 345 8.32 -29.89 17.30
N VAL A 346 8.89 -28.73 17.64
CA VAL A 346 10.02 -28.61 18.56
C VAL A 346 9.54 -28.57 20.01
N PHE A 347 8.37 -27.98 20.22
CA PHE A 347 7.71 -27.90 21.52
C PHE A 347 6.19 -27.94 21.33
N SER A 348 5.49 -28.55 22.29
CA SER A 348 4.02 -28.59 22.32
C SER A 348 3.58 -28.67 23.79
N GLY A 349 2.98 -27.62 24.32
CA GLY A 349 2.65 -27.55 25.74
C GLY A 349 2.21 -26.15 26.19
N PRO A 350 2.05 -25.95 27.51
CA PRO A 350 1.73 -24.64 28.08
C PRO A 350 2.92 -23.66 27.91
N PRO A 351 2.66 -22.33 27.81
CA PRO A 351 3.70 -21.33 27.55
C PRO A 351 4.79 -21.27 28.62
N GLU A 352 4.50 -21.59 29.88
CA GLU A 352 5.51 -21.58 30.95
C GLU A 352 6.57 -22.68 30.74
N ALA A 353 6.19 -23.81 30.14
CA ALA A 353 7.11 -24.88 29.81
C ALA A 353 7.97 -24.55 28.58
N LEU A 354 7.47 -23.71 27.65
CA LEU A 354 8.22 -23.24 26.48
C LEU A 354 9.44 -22.41 26.89
N ILE A 355 9.29 -21.53 27.89
CA ILE A 355 10.37 -20.68 28.39
C ILE A 355 11.57 -21.51 28.88
N ASN A 356 11.31 -22.69 29.44
CA ASN A 356 12.34 -23.59 29.94
C ASN A 356 12.90 -24.55 28.87
N CYS A 357 12.33 -24.56 27.66
CA CYS A 357 12.72 -25.45 26.58
C CYS A 357 14.01 -24.97 25.90
N GLU A 358 15.12 -25.70 26.06
CA GLU A 358 16.41 -25.31 25.47
C GLU A 358 16.52 -25.59 23.98
N THR A 359 15.69 -26.51 23.46
CA THR A 359 15.67 -26.87 22.03
C THR A 359 14.82 -25.91 21.20
N SER A 360 13.89 -25.17 21.83
CA SER A 360 13.04 -24.18 21.17
C SER A 360 13.80 -22.87 20.99
N LEU A 361 13.92 -22.42 19.73
CA LEU A 361 14.49 -21.10 19.46
C LEU A 361 13.64 -19.99 20.08
N THR A 362 12.31 -20.12 19.99
CA THR A 362 11.36 -19.18 20.60
C THR A 362 11.49 -19.17 22.12
N GLY A 363 11.58 -20.34 22.77
CA GLY A 363 11.83 -20.45 24.21
C GLY A 363 13.13 -19.77 24.65
N LEU A 364 14.20 -19.86 23.85
CA LEU A 364 15.46 -19.15 24.13
C LEU A 364 15.31 -17.62 24.08
N TYR A 365 14.47 -17.09 23.19
CA TYR A 365 14.19 -15.65 23.13
C TYR A 365 13.28 -15.19 24.28
N LEU A 366 12.21 -15.93 24.57
CA LEU A 366 11.27 -15.63 25.66
C LEU A 366 11.93 -15.69 27.04
N SER A 367 12.85 -16.63 27.25
CA SER A 367 13.64 -16.72 28.49
C SER A 367 14.73 -15.66 28.63
N GLY A 368 15.04 -14.92 27.56
CA GLY A 368 16.15 -13.97 27.51
C GLY A 368 17.53 -14.61 27.34
N LYS A 369 17.63 -15.96 27.22
CA LYS A 369 18.90 -16.64 26.89
C LYS A 369 19.45 -16.19 25.53
N LYS A 370 18.58 -15.81 24.60
CA LYS A 370 18.89 -15.08 23.37
C LYS A 370 18.12 -13.77 23.35
N SER A 371 18.73 -12.74 22.77
CA SER A 371 18.07 -11.44 22.57
C SER A 371 18.69 -10.70 21.38
N ILE A 372 17.99 -9.67 20.92
CA ILE A 372 18.54 -8.67 20.02
C ILE A 372 19.25 -7.62 20.89
N PRO A 373 20.59 -7.47 20.77
CA PRO A 373 21.33 -6.55 21.62
C PRO A 373 21.05 -5.10 21.25
N ILE A 374 21.02 -4.22 22.26
CA ILE A 374 20.94 -2.78 22.07
C ILE A 374 22.31 -2.30 21.54
N PRO A 375 22.36 -1.44 20.51
CA PRO A 375 23.62 -0.87 20.05
C PRO A 375 24.34 -0.09 21.16
N GLN A 376 25.61 -0.42 21.42
CA GLN A 376 26.40 0.25 22.48
C GLN A 376 26.62 1.75 22.20
N LYS A 377 26.67 2.13 20.92
CA LYS A 377 26.80 3.51 20.46
C LYS A 377 25.86 3.70 19.28
N ARG A 378 25.02 4.74 19.35
CA ARG A 378 24.18 5.17 18.24
C ARG A 378 24.99 6.05 17.29
N ARG A 379 24.69 5.97 16.00
CA ARG A 379 25.33 6.81 14.98
C ARG A 379 24.93 8.27 15.22
N LYS A 380 25.92 9.15 15.34
CA LYS A 380 25.67 10.58 15.55
C LYS A 380 25.20 11.24 14.26
N ASN A 381 24.31 12.21 14.39
CA ASN A 381 23.87 13.03 13.26
C ASN A 381 25.09 13.74 12.63
N THR A 382 25.28 13.56 11.33
CA THR A 382 26.37 14.15 10.54
C THR A 382 26.13 15.62 10.18
N GLY A 383 24.99 16.18 10.58
CA GLY A 383 24.50 17.51 10.21
C GLY A 383 23.69 17.51 8.91
N LYS A 384 23.68 16.41 8.16
CA LYS A 384 22.87 16.24 6.95
C LYS A 384 21.49 15.78 7.33
N SER A 385 20.47 16.51 6.87
CA SER A 385 19.08 16.14 7.11
C SER A 385 18.21 16.47 5.90
N LEU A 386 17.14 15.71 5.74
CA LEU A 386 16.08 15.97 4.79
C LEU A 386 14.86 16.45 5.57
N THR A 387 14.41 17.69 5.34
CA THR A 387 13.35 18.30 6.15
C THR A 387 12.14 18.62 5.29
N ILE A 388 10.96 18.14 5.69
CA ILE A 388 9.67 18.43 5.06
C ILE A 388 8.96 19.48 5.92
N TYR A 389 8.50 20.55 5.29
CA TYR A 389 7.76 21.63 5.95
C TYR A 389 6.26 21.55 5.65
N GLN A 390 5.45 21.74 6.70
CA GLN A 390 4.00 21.88 6.68
C GLN A 390 3.29 20.71 5.98
N ALA A 391 3.70 19.47 6.27
CA ALA A 391 3.00 18.30 5.76
C ALA A 391 1.57 18.23 6.31
N ASN A 392 0.58 18.19 5.42
CA ASN A 392 -0.85 18.33 5.76
C ASN A 392 -1.74 17.42 4.88
N SER A 393 -1.35 16.16 4.76
CA SER A 393 -2.12 15.14 4.05
C SER A 393 -2.91 14.27 5.03
N ASN A 394 -4.11 13.83 4.64
CA ASN A 394 -5.02 13.06 5.49
C ASN A 394 -5.19 13.73 6.86
N ASN A 395 -4.74 13.10 7.94
CA ASN A 395 -4.83 13.62 9.29
C ASN A 395 -3.56 14.34 9.78
N LEU A 396 -2.49 14.45 8.96
CA LEU A 396 -1.28 15.19 9.34
C LEU A 396 -1.62 16.67 9.55
N ASN A 397 -1.16 17.25 10.66
CA ASN A 397 -1.56 18.61 11.05
C ASN A 397 -0.40 19.60 10.87
N HIS A 398 -0.14 19.96 9.61
CA HIS A 398 0.86 20.99 9.25
C HIS A 398 2.23 20.78 9.90
N ILE A 399 2.71 19.53 9.92
CA ILE A 399 3.93 19.18 10.67
C ILE A 399 5.19 19.50 9.88
N ASP A 400 6.19 20.02 10.59
CA ASP A 400 7.56 20.16 10.11
C ASP A 400 8.38 19.00 10.67
N VAL A 401 9.03 18.20 9.82
CA VAL A 401 9.76 16.99 10.23
C VAL A 401 11.11 16.90 9.53
N SER A 402 12.14 16.58 10.30
CA SER A 402 13.50 16.40 9.81
C SER A 402 13.93 14.94 9.93
N PHE A 403 14.39 14.36 8.82
CA PHE A 403 14.95 13.02 8.74
C PHE A 403 16.48 13.14 8.69
N PRO A 404 17.21 12.77 9.75
CA PRO A 404 18.67 12.75 9.70
C PRO A 404 19.15 11.72 8.66
N LEU A 405 20.17 12.07 7.89
CA LEU A 405 20.75 11.20 6.86
C LEU A 405 21.95 10.42 7.40
N GLU A 406 22.33 9.36 6.69
CA GLU A 406 23.43 8.45 7.05
C GLU A 406 23.22 7.73 8.39
N CYS A 407 21.96 7.50 8.76
CA CYS A 407 21.58 6.81 9.99
C CYS A 407 20.36 5.89 9.79
N PHE A 408 20.10 5.06 10.81
CA PHE A 408 18.90 4.24 10.87
C PHE A 408 17.75 5.01 11.56
N VAL A 409 16.79 5.49 10.79
CA VAL A 409 15.62 6.24 11.25
C VAL A 409 14.39 5.34 11.35
N CYS A 410 13.71 5.36 12.48
CA CYS A 410 12.44 4.68 12.69
C CYS A 410 11.30 5.69 12.85
N VAL A 411 10.21 5.50 12.12
CA VAL A 411 8.97 6.27 12.27
C VAL A 411 7.95 5.38 12.97
N THR A 412 7.49 5.82 14.13
CA THR A 412 6.67 5.01 15.03
C THR A 412 5.43 5.79 15.52
N GLY A 413 4.65 5.18 16.41
CA GLY A 413 3.40 5.71 16.93
C GLY A 413 2.19 4.81 16.65
N VAL A 414 1.05 5.12 17.27
CA VAL A 414 -0.16 4.26 17.23
C VAL A 414 -0.76 4.08 15.82
N SER A 415 -1.59 3.06 15.63
CA SER A 415 -2.27 2.83 14.35
C SER A 415 -3.19 4.01 14.02
N GLY A 416 -3.17 4.46 12.77
CA GLY A 416 -3.89 5.66 12.34
C GLY A 416 -3.24 7.01 12.70
N SER A 417 -2.06 7.05 13.32
CA SER A 417 -1.39 8.32 13.68
C SER A 417 -0.86 9.14 12.49
N GLY A 418 -0.76 8.54 11.30
CA GLY A 418 -0.31 9.20 10.07
C GLY A 418 1.05 8.73 9.53
N LYS A 419 1.67 7.67 10.10
CA LYS A 419 2.99 7.13 9.67
C LYS A 419 3.10 6.89 8.17
N SER A 420 2.21 6.05 7.61
CA SER A 420 2.22 5.75 6.17
C SER A 420 1.92 6.99 5.32
N THR A 421 1.06 7.90 5.80
CA THR A 421 0.82 9.17 5.13
C THR A 421 2.11 9.99 5.05
N LEU A 422 2.85 10.11 6.14
CA LEU A 422 4.09 10.90 6.18
C LEU A 422 5.20 10.27 5.33
N VAL A 423 5.45 8.98 5.52
CA VAL A 423 6.62 8.31 4.94
C VAL A 423 6.38 7.86 3.50
N LEU A 424 5.23 7.23 3.21
CA LEU A 424 4.96 6.66 1.90
C LEU A 424 4.24 7.64 0.97
N SER A 425 3.20 8.31 1.47
CA SER A 425 2.39 9.24 0.67
C SER A 425 2.98 10.64 0.58
N THR A 426 3.93 11.02 1.44
CA THR A 426 4.58 12.34 1.35
C THR A 426 6.06 12.16 1.00
N LEU A 427 6.89 11.70 1.94
CA LEU A 427 8.34 11.60 1.77
C LEU A 427 8.74 10.78 0.53
N TYR A 428 8.30 9.53 0.43
CA TYR A 428 8.68 8.64 -0.67
C TYR A 428 8.21 9.17 -2.02
N GLN A 429 6.96 9.65 -2.12
CA GLN A 429 6.42 10.16 -3.38
C GLN A 429 7.16 11.41 -3.85
N ILE A 430 7.48 12.35 -2.94
CA ILE A 430 8.30 13.52 -3.24
C ILE A 430 9.66 13.11 -3.79
N LEU A 431 10.37 12.23 -3.08
CA LEU A 431 11.69 11.75 -3.49
C LEU A 431 11.62 10.96 -4.80
N ALA A 432 10.60 10.13 -4.99
CA ALA A 432 10.45 9.33 -6.21
C ALA A 432 10.22 10.22 -7.43
N ASN A 433 9.48 11.32 -7.28
CA ASN A 433 9.27 12.28 -8.35
C ASN A 433 10.52 13.12 -8.61
N ARG A 434 11.13 13.70 -7.57
CA ARG A 434 12.28 14.62 -7.72
C ARG A 434 13.58 13.91 -8.12
N ILE A 435 13.82 12.70 -7.60
CA ILE A 435 15.07 11.96 -7.84
C ILE A 435 14.89 10.91 -8.94
N ASN A 436 13.90 10.03 -8.81
CA ASN A 436 13.70 8.94 -9.75
C ASN A 436 12.85 9.33 -10.98
N ARG A 437 12.39 10.60 -11.07
CA ARG A 437 11.49 11.10 -12.15
C ARG A 437 10.23 10.26 -12.31
N SER A 438 9.70 9.78 -11.19
CA SER A 438 8.44 9.04 -11.11
C SER A 438 7.24 9.98 -11.34
N ARG A 439 6.05 9.38 -11.49
CA ARG A 439 4.79 10.08 -11.80
C ARG A 439 3.74 9.78 -10.74
N LYS A 440 4.06 10.01 -9.48
CA LYS A 440 3.16 9.72 -8.36
C LYS A 440 2.53 11.02 -7.89
N THR A 441 1.22 11.05 -7.65
CA THR A 441 0.63 12.16 -6.89
C THR A 441 1.30 12.20 -5.53
N THR A 442 1.73 13.38 -5.06
CA THR A 442 2.32 13.55 -3.73
C THR A 442 1.27 14.00 -2.73
N GLY A 443 1.46 13.66 -1.46
CA GLY A 443 0.77 14.34 -0.36
C GLY A 443 1.03 15.85 -0.39
N LYS A 444 0.11 16.63 0.18
CA LYS A 444 0.24 18.07 0.42
C LYS A 444 1.33 18.38 1.44
N PHE A 445 2.24 19.27 1.06
CA PHE A 445 3.31 19.85 1.86
C PHE A 445 3.64 21.25 1.32
N LYS A 446 4.39 22.07 2.08
CA LYS A 446 4.79 23.41 1.63
C LYS A 446 6.14 23.41 0.93
N ASP A 447 7.15 22.79 1.55
CA ASP A 447 8.51 22.77 1.00
C ASP A 447 9.34 21.57 1.53
N ILE A 448 10.47 21.29 0.90
CA ILE A 448 11.42 20.25 1.32
C ILE A 448 12.87 20.68 1.03
N THR A 449 13.75 20.50 2.02
CA THR A 449 15.19 20.83 1.94
C THR A 449 16.06 19.60 2.16
N GLY A 450 17.30 19.60 1.66
CA GLY A 450 18.27 18.50 1.85
C GLY A 450 18.22 17.41 0.76
N LEU A 451 17.65 17.71 -0.40
CA LEU A 451 17.57 16.78 -1.53
C LEU A 451 18.91 16.56 -2.21
N GLU A 452 19.81 17.55 -2.16
CA GLU A 452 21.15 17.54 -2.72
C GLU A 452 22.06 16.45 -2.13
N TYR A 453 21.71 15.92 -0.96
CA TYR A 453 22.44 14.84 -0.32
C TYR A 453 22.09 13.45 -0.85
N LEU A 454 21.04 13.33 -1.67
CA LEU A 454 20.49 12.06 -2.13
C LEU A 454 20.51 11.97 -3.66
N ASP A 455 20.89 10.80 -4.19
CA ASP A 455 20.88 10.52 -5.63
C ASP A 455 19.88 9.44 -6.05
N LYS A 456 19.31 8.72 -5.08
CA LYS A 456 18.38 7.63 -5.31
C LYS A 456 17.48 7.40 -4.11
N VAL A 457 16.19 7.14 -4.36
CA VAL A 457 15.25 6.60 -3.36
C VAL A 457 14.80 5.20 -3.75
N ILE A 458 14.74 4.30 -2.77
CA ILE A 458 14.27 2.93 -2.94
C ILE A 458 13.21 2.66 -1.88
N HIS A 459 12.02 2.24 -2.34
CA HIS A 459 10.97 1.75 -1.46
C HIS A 459 10.93 0.22 -1.55
N ILE A 460 10.99 -0.43 -0.39
CA ILE A 460 10.96 -1.88 -0.24
C ILE A 460 9.71 -2.26 0.55
N ASP A 461 8.64 -2.55 -0.18
CA ASP A 461 7.35 -2.99 0.34
C ASP A 461 7.21 -4.52 0.37
N GLN A 462 6.17 -4.99 1.06
CA GLN A 462 5.80 -6.41 1.13
C GLN A 462 5.00 -6.91 -0.09
N SER A 463 4.76 -6.04 -1.08
CA SER A 463 4.04 -6.46 -2.28
C SER A 463 4.75 -7.65 -2.97
N PRO A 464 4.01 -8.60 -3.58
CA PRO A 464 4.64 -9.75 -4.23
C PRO A 464 5.67 -9.31 -5.27
N ILE A 465 6.83 -9.99 -5.32
CA ILE A 465 7.87 -9.71 -6.34
C ILE A 465 7.37 -9.94 -7.78
N GLY A 466 6.24 -10.63 -7.94
CA GLY A 466 5.48 -10.72 -9.17
C GLY A 466 4.13 -11.38 -8.94
N LYS A 467 3.17 -11.06 -9.80
CA LYS A 467 1.80 -11.61 -9.76
C LYS A 467 1.64 -12.90 -10.55
N THR A 468 2.73 -13.44 -11.10
CA THR A 468 2.70 -14.63 -11.95
C THR A 468 3.76 -15.64 -11.50
N PRO A 469 3.57 -16.94 -11.79
CA PRO A 469 4.55 -17.98 -11.48
C PRO A 469 5.90 -17.82 -12.21
N ARG A 470 5.97 -16.93 -13.20
CA ARG A 470 7.18 -16.60 -13.96
C ARG A 470 8.19 -15.80 -13.15
N SER A 471 7.73 -15.04 -12.17
CA SER A 471 8.60 -14.36 -11.22
C SER A 471 9.03 -15.35 -10.14
N ASN A 472 10.31 -15.33 -9.79
CA ASN A 472 10.92 -16.17 -8.76
C ASN A 472 12.20 -15.51 -8.23
N PRO A 473 12.80 -15.99 -7.14
CA PRO A 473 14.03 -15.41 -6.58
C PRO A 473 15.16 -15.26 -7.61
N GLY A 474 15.37 -16.28 -8.46
CA GLY A 474 16.43 -16.26 -9.47
C GLY A 474 16.24 -15.22 -10.58
N THR A 475 15.01 -15.02 -11.04
CA THR A 475 14.68 -13.99 -12.05
C THR A 475 14.72 -12.59 -11.45
N TYR A 476 14.18 -12.39 -10.25
CA TYR A 476 14.09 -11.08 -9.63
C TYR A 476 15.46 -10.48 -9.31
N THR A 477 16.35 -11.30 -8.74
CA THR A 477 17.76 -10.96 -8.43
C THR A 477 18.68 -11.00 -9.67
N GLN A 478 18.15 -11.40 -10.82
CA GLN A 478 18.90 -11.55 -12.07
C GLN A 478 20.05 -12.57 -11.98
N VAL A 479 20.04 -13.47 -10.98
CA VAL A 479 20.97 -14.62 -10.90
C VAL A 479 20.72 -15.56 -12.07
N PHE A 480 19.46 -15.75 -12.45
CA PHE A 480 19.07 -16.69 -13.48
C PHE A 480 19.64 -16.34 -14.86
N ASN A 481 19.95 -15.07 -15.13
CA ASN A 481 20.60 -14.67 -16.38
C ASN A 481 22.00 -15.28 -16.49
N HIS A 482 22.80 -15.19 -15.44
CA HIS A 482 24.14 -15.78 -15.39
C HIS A 482 24.09 -17.31 -15.48
N ILE A 483 23.08 -17.94 -14.87
CA ILE A 483 22.87 -19.39 -14.98
C ILE A 483 22.54 -19.78 -16.43
N ARG A 484 21.64 -19.06 -17.12
CA ARG A 484 21.31 -19.34 -18.52
C ARG A 484 22.51 -19.16 -19.44
N GLU A 485 23.33 -18.14 -19.20
CA GLU A 485 24.59 -17.93 -19.91
C GLU A 485 25.55 -19.12 -19.69
N LEU A 486 25.69 -19.59 -18.45
CA LEU A 486 26.50 -20.76 -18.13
C LEU A 486 26.03 -22.01 -18.88
N PHE A 487 24.73 -22.32 -18.84
CA PHE A 487 24.16 -23.48 -19.55
C PHE A 487 24.40 -23.39 -21.06
N SER A 488 24.29 -22.19 -21.64
CA SER A 488 24.55 -21.96 -23.08
C SER A 488 26.01 -22.25 -23.50
N LYS A 489 26.95 -22.18 -22.55
CA LYS A 489 28.38 -22.41 -22.79
C LYS A 489 28.79 -23.88 -22.66
N THR A 490 27.91 -24.78 -22.21
CA THR A 490 28.18 -26.22 -22.12
C THR A 490 28.44 -26.82 -23.50
N ARG A 491 29.22 -27.92 -23.55
CA ARG A 491 29.59 -28.58 -24.82
C ARG A 491 28.37 -29.07 -25.60
N GLU A 492 27.43 -29.71 -24.91
CA GLU A 492 26.17 -30.21 -25.48
C GLU A 492 25.31 -29.06 -26.02
N SER A 493 25.21 -27.95 -25.27
CA SER A 493 24.46 -26.77 -25.70
C SER A 493 25.06 -26.15 -26.96
N LYS A 494 26.40 -26.00 -27.02
CA LYS A 494 27.09 -25.48 -28.20
C LYS A 494 26.90 -26.38 -29.42
N ALA A 495 26.98 -27.69 -29.25
CA ALA A 495 26.75 -28.65 -30.34
C ALA A 495 25.32 -28.56 -30.92
N ARG A 496 24.31 -28.29 -30.07
CA ARG A 496 22.91 -28.11 -30.50
C ARG A 496 22.56 -26.66 -30.89
N GLY A 497 23.53 -25.73 -30.88
CA GLY A 497 23.31 -24.31 -31.20
C GLY A 497 22.43 -23.56 -30.20
N TYR A 498 22.29 -24.06 -28.97
CA TYR A 498 21.42 -23.47 -27.96
C TYR A 498 22.05 -22.22 -27.33
N LYS A 499 21.31 -21.11 -27.40
CA LYS A 499 21.63 -19.80 -26.81
C LYS A 499 20.97 -19.64 -25.43
N PRO A 500 21.32 -18.62 -24.62
CA PRO A 500 20.68 -18.36 -23.31
C PRO A 500 19.15 -18.23 -23.36
N GLY A 501 18.58 -17.89 -24.53
CA GLY A 501 17.13 -17.86 -24.74
C GLY A 501 16.44 -19.23 -24.64
N ARG A 502 17.12 -20.32 -25.05
CA ARG A 502 16.58 -21.69 -24.95
C ARG A 502 16.31 -22.09 -23.49
N PHE A 503 17.18 -21.66 -22.58
CA PHE A 503 17.07 -21.92 -21.15
C PHE A 503 16.16 -20.91 -20.43
N SER A 504 15.45 -20.05 -21.14
CA SER A 504 14.46 -19.14 -20.55
C SER A 504 13.06 -19.76 -20.63
N PHE A 505 12.42 -20.00 -19.50
CA PHE A 505 11.02 -20.45 -19.48
C PHE A 505 10.03 -19.36 -19.97
N ASN A 506 10.48 -18.10 -20.10
CA ASN A 506 9.65 -16.99 -20.60
C ASN A 506 9.63 -16.87 -22.13
N VAL A 507 10.50 -17.59 -22.84
CA VAL A 507 10.70 -17.44 -24.29
C VAL A 507 10.34 -18.73 -25.00
N LYS A 508 9.65 -18.64 -26.14
CA LYS A 508 9.36 -19.80 -27.01
C LYS A 508 10.67 -20.45 -27.46
N GLY A 509 10.68 -21.79 -27.50
CA GLY A 509 11.84 -22.57 -27.91
C GLY A 509 12.10 -23.73 -26.96
N GLY A 510 12.60 -23.45 -25.74
CA GLY A 510 12.96 -24.51 -24.78
C GLY A 510 11.95 -24.75 -23.66
N ARG A 511 11.00 -23.84 -23.46
CA ARG A 511 9.94 -23.98 -22.45
C ARG A 511 8.95 -25.08 -22.80
N CYS A 512 8.18 -25.54 -21.82
CA CYS A 512 7.01 -26.37 -22.07
C CYS A 512 5.88 -25.52 -22.66
N GLU A 513 5.38 -25.87 -23.85
CA GLU A 513 4.34 -25.09 -24.51
C GLU A 513 2.95 -25.31 -23.88
N ALA A 514 2.68 -26.46 -23.26
CA ALA A 514 1.38 -26.74 -22.63
C ALA A 514 1.05 -25.78 -21.47
N CYS A 515 2.05 -25.41 -20.67
CA CYS A 515 1.90 -24.40 -19.60
C CYS A 515 2.60 -23.07 -19.93
N ALA A 516 3.00 -22.87 -21.19
CA ALA A 516 3.79 -21.70 -21.64
C ALA A 516 4.99 -21.34 -20.73
N GLY A 517 5.62 -22.33 -20.10
CA GLY A 517 6.75 -22.18 -19.18
C GLY A 517 6.41 -21.93 -17.70
N ASP A 518 5.14 -21.83 -17.31
CA ASP A 518 4.76 -21.53 -15.91
C ASP A 518 5.00 -22.73 -14.98
N GLY A 519 4.87 -23.95 -15.51
CA GLY A 519 5.00 -25.22 -14.78
C GLY A 519 3.73 -25.61 -14.00
N ILE A 520 2.80 -24.67 -13.86
CA ILE A 520 1.50 -24.85 -13.24
C ILE A 520 0.42 -24.30 -14.17
N ILE A 521 -0.82 -24.76 -13.98
CA ILE A 521 -2.01 -24.34 -14.72
C ILE A 521 -2.99 -23.78 -13.68
N LYS A 522 -3.53 -22.59 -13.96
CA LYS A 522 -4.53 -21.95 -13.11
C LYS A 522 -5.91 -22.52 -13.45
N ILE A 523 -6.63 -23.00 -12.44
CA ILE A 523 -8.03 -23.44 -12.54
C ILE A 523 -8.88 -22.36 -11.89
N GLU A 524 -9.81 -21.81 -12.66
CA GLU A 524 -10.76 -20.80 -12.17
C GLU A 524 -11.88 -21.48 -11.37
N MET A 525 -12.15 -20.95 -10.18
CA MET A 525 -13.18 -21.44 -9.27
C MET A 525 -14.26 -20.35 -9.09
N HIS A 526 -15.53 -20.73 -9.05
CA HIS A 526 -16.62 -19.74 -8.99
C HIS A 526 -16.80 -19.05 -7.63
N PHE A 527 -16.61 -19.79 -6.53
CA PHE A 527 -16.86 -19.30 -5.16
C PHE A 527 -15.65 -19.41 -4.23
N LEU A 528 -14.66 -20.20 -4.62
CA LEU A 528 -13.40 -20.39 -3.88
C LEU A 528 -12.29 -19.62 -4.60
N PRO A 529 -11.19 -19.29 -3.90
CA PRO A 529 -10.00 -18.77 -4.54
C PRO A 529 -9.49 -19.72 -5.64
N ASP A 530 -9.01 -19.15 -6.74
CA ASP A 530 -8.44 -19.91 -7.86
C ASP A 530 -7.30 -20.82 -7.38
N VAL A 531 -7.22 -22.03 -7.95
CA VAL A 531 -6.25 -23.04 -7.55
C VAL A 531 -5.23 -23.26 -8.66
N TYR A 532 -3.97 -23.43 -8.28
CA TYR A 532 -2.89 -23.76 -9.22
C TYR A 532 -2.56 -25.24 -9.14
N VAL A 533 -2.61 -25.92 -10.29
CA VAL A 533 -2.31 -27.36 -10.39
C VAL A 533 -1.04 -27.56 -11.21
N THR A 534 -0.25 -28.57 -10.87
CA THR A 534 0.99 -28.86 -11.59
C THR A 534 0.70 -29.25 -13.04
N CYS A 535 1.46 -28.73 -14.01
CA CYS A 535 1.28 -29.05 -15.42
C CYS A 535 1.55 -30.53 -15.70
N ASP A 536 0.61 -31.22 -16.35
CA ASP A 536 0.73 -32.66 -16.61
C ASP A 536 1.80 -33.03 -17.64
N VAL A 537 2.12 -32.13 -18.56
CA VAL A 537 3.08 -32.42 -19.64
C VAL A 537 4.53 -32.34 -19.15
N CYS A 538 4.89 -31.27 -18.43
CA CYS A 538 6.25 -31.10 -17.92
C CYS A 538 6.42 -31.53 -16.46
N LYS A 539 5.34 -31.91 -15.77
CA LYS A 539 5.32 -32.25 -14.34
C LYS A 539 6.02 -31.18 -13.49
N GLY A 540 5.70 -29.92 -13.75
CA GLY A 540 6.26 -28.77 -13.04
C GLY A 540 7.65 -28.31 -13.49
N LYS A 541 8.32 -29.04 -14.40
CA LYS A 541 9.71 -28.74 -14.81
C LYS A 541 9.87 -27.49 -15.67
N ARG A 542 8.79 -26.90 -16.20
CA ARG A 542 8.77 -25.68 -17.05
C ARG A 542 9.42 -25.78 -18.43
N TYR A 543 10.17 -26.84 -18.73
CA TYR A 543 10.90 -27.02 -19.99
C TYR A 543 10.45 -28.27 -20.75
N ASN A 544 10.70 -28.29 -22.06
CA ASN A 544 10.58 -29.50 -22.88
C ASN A 544 11.74 -30.48 -22.65
N ARG A 545 11.59 -31.71 -23.13
CA ARG A 545 12.54 -32.80 -22.88
C ARG A 545 13.92 -32.48 -23.44
N GLU A 546 13.99 -31.93 -24.65
CA GLU A 546 15.25 -31.65 -25.37
C GLU A 546 16.10 -30.60 -24.66
N THR A 547 15.47 -29.67 -23.94
CA THR A 547 16.17 -28.66 -23.14
C THR A 547 16.68 -29.25 -21.81
N LEU A 548 15.96 -30.22 -21.25
CA LEU A 548 16.33 -30.89 -20.00
C LEU A 548 17.45 -31.92 -20.16
N ASP A 549 17.79 -32.30 -21.40
CA ASP A 549 18.95 -33.13 -21.70
C ASP A 549 20.27 -32.43 -21.37
N ILE A 550 20.31 -31.10 -21.49
CA ILE A 550 21.55 -30.33 -21.28
C ILE A 550 21.86 -30.27 -19.79
N LYS A 551 23.05 -30.73 -19.43
CA LYS A 551 23.50 -30.77 -18.03
C LYS A 551 24.71 -29.88 -17.77
N TYR A 552 24.78 -29.36 -16.55
CA TYR A 552 25.96 -28.75 -15.97
C TYR A 552 26.21 -29.44 -14.63
N LYS A 553 27.41 -30.01 -14.40
CA LYS A 553 27.73 -30.84 -13.21
C LYS A 553 26.61 -31.85 -12.89
N ASP A 554 26.22 -32.62 -13.91
CA ASP A 554 25.18 -33.66 -13.86
C ASP A 554 23.74 -33.21 -13.58
N LYS A 555 23.48 -31.90 -13.48
CA LYS A 555 22.14 -31.37 -13.26
C LYS A 555 21.66 -30.51 -14.41
N ASN A 556 20.40 -30.69 -14.78
CA ASN A 556 19.75 -29.86 -15.79
C ASN A 556 19.19 -28.55 -15.20
N ILE A 557 18.73 -27.65 -16.06
CA ILE A 557 18.26 -26.32 -15.67
C ILE A 557 17.09 -26.36 -14.68
N ALA A 558 16.17 -27.34 -14.80
CA ALA A 558 15.03 -27.47 -13.90
C ALA A 558 15.47 -27.95 -12.51
N GLN A 559 16.41 -28.89 -12.43
CA GLN A 559 16.98 -29.36 -11.18
C GLN A 559 17.77 -28.26 -10.46
N VAL A 560 18.45 -27.38 -11.21
CA VAL A 560 19.12 -26.19 -10.63
C VAL A 560 18.10 -25.21 -10.07
N LEU A 561 16.97 -24.98 -10.75
CA LEU A 561 15.90 -24.13 -10.24
C LEU A 561 15.20 -24.71 -9.01
N ASP A 562 15.22 -26.03 -8.83
CA ASP A 562 14.61 -26.71 -7.68
C ASP A 562 15.52 -26.77 -6.44
N MET A 563 16.80 -26.36 -6.57
CA MET A 563 17.72 -26.26 -5.43
C MET A 563 17.32 -25.14 -4.48
N THR A 564 17.59 -25.35 -3.20
CA THR A 564 17.59 -24.25 -2.22
C THR A 564 18.73 -23.28 -2.52
N ILE A 565 18.64 -22.05 -2.02
CA ILE A 565 19.73 -21.07 -2.16
C ILE A 565 21.02 -21.58 -1.49
N ASN A 566 20.93 -22.23 -0.33
CA ASN A 566 22.06 -22.88 0.35
C ASN A 566 22.70 -24.01 -0.47
N GLN A 567 21.91 -24.77 -1.22
CA GLN A 567 22.45 -25.78 -2.15
C GLN A 567 23.09 -25.11 -3.38
N SER A 568 22.45 -24.06 -3.89
CA SER A 568 22.88 -23.34 -5.09
C SER A 568 24.25 -22.67 -4.90
N ILE A 569 24.51 -22.07 -3.73
CA ILE A 569 25.79 -21.39 -3.48
C ILE A 569 26.97 -22.38 -3.48
N ARG A 570 26.79 -23.57 -2.90
CA ARG A 570 27.79 -24.65 -2.93
C ARG A 570 27.99 -25.17 -4.35
N PHE A 571 26.91 -25.32 -5.11
CA PHE A 571 26.97 -25.79 -6.49
C PHE A 571 27.72 -24.82 -7.42
N PHE A 572 27.54 -23.51 -7.22
CA PHE A 572 28.13 -22.43 -8.02
C PHE A 572 29.33 -21.74 -7.37
N GLU A 573 30.02 -22.39 -6.43
CA GLU A 573 31.10 -21.78 -5.64
C GLU A 573 32.21 -21.12 -6.48
N ASN A 574 32.54 -21.71 -7.64
CA ASN A 574 33.59 -21.23 -8.54
C ASN A 574 33.15 -20.08 -9.46
N ILE A 575 31.90 -19.63 -9.39
CA ILE A 575 31.36 -18.58 -10.27
C ILE A 575 31.00 -17.36 -9.44
N SER A 576 31.94 -16.41 -9.36
CA SER A 576 31.83 -15.21 -8.53
C SER A 576 30.55 -14.41 -8.77
N SER A 577 30.16 -14.20 -10.03
CA SER A 577 28.96 -13.43 -10.39
C SER A 577 27.65 -14.04 -9.87
N ILE A 578 27.58 -15.37 -9.75
CA ILE A 578 26.44 -16.08 -9.17
C ILE A 578 26.58 -16.10 -7.64
N LYS A 579 27.76 -16.46 -7.13
CA LYS A 579 28.05 -16.58 -5.70
C LYS A 579 27.70 -15.30 -4.95
N THR A 580 28.16 -14.14 -5.41
CA THR A 580 27.91 -12.86 -4.73
C THR A 580 26.42 -12.58 -4.56
N LYS A 581 25.60 -12.84 -5.58
CA LYS A 581 24.15 -12.61 -5.52
C LYS A 581 23.40 -13.66 -4.69
N LEU A 582 23.90 -14.90 -4.64
CA LEU A 582 23.34 -15.92 -3.75
C LEU A 582 23.70 -15.64 -2.29
N THR A 583 24.90 -15.13 -2.03
CA THR A 583 25.32 -14.71 -0.68
C THR A 583 24.38 -13.66 -0.12
N THR A 584 23.99 -12.64 -0.90
CA THR A 584 23.06 -11.61 -0.38
C THR A 584 21.70 -12.19 -0.01
N LEU A 585 21.20 -13.20 -0.72
CA LEU A 585 19.96 -13.90 -0.36
C LEU A 585 20.12 -14.72 0.93
N ILE A 586 21.28 -15.32 1.18
CA ILE A 586 21.56 -16.04 2.42
C ILE A 586 21.68 -15.07 3.60
N GLU A 587 22.36 -13.94 3.41
CA GLU A 587 22.54 -12.91 4.44
C GLU A 587 21.21 -12.33 4.94
N VAL A 588 20.21 -12.18 4.05
CA VAL A 588 18.85 -11.77 4.45
C VAL A 588 18.02 -12.93 5.05
N GLY A 589 18.60 -14.11 5.26
CA GLY A 589 17.92 -15.26 5.89
C GLY A 589 17.12 -16.16 4.93
N LEU A 590 17.22 -15.98 3.61
CA LEU A 590 16.45 -16.75 2.63
C LEU A 590 17.18 -18.01 2.12
N GLY A 591 18.17 -18.53 2.84
CA GLY A 591 18.94 -19.70 2.39
C GLY A 591 18.09 -20.96 2.11
N TYR A 592 16.89 -21.04 2.68
CA TYR A 592 16.00 -22.20 2.61
C TYR A 592 15.07 -22.22 1.37
N ILE A 593 14.79 -21.07 0.75
CA ILE A 593 13.86 -21.01 -0.39
C ILE A 593 14.48 -21.62 -1.64
N LYS A 594 13.65 -22.11 -2.57
CA LYS A 594 14.13 -22.62 -3.85
C LYS A 594 14.37 -21.49 -4.84
N LEU A 595 15.42 -21.61 -5.66
CA LEU A 595 15.78 -20.56 -6.63
C LEU A 595 14.67 -20.25 -7.65
N GLY A 596 13.92 -21.27 -8.04
CA GLY A 596 12.80 -21.21 -8.98
C GLY A 596 11.41 -21.17 -8.34
N GLN A 597 11.30 -21.04 -7.01
CA GLN A 597 10.04 -20.97 -6.26
C GLN A 597 9.16 -19.84 -6.83
N ALA A 598 7.89 -20.14 -7.09
CA ALA A 598 6.99 -19.17 -7.70
C ALA A 598 6.78 -17.97 -6.76
N ALA A 599 6.77 -16.76 -7.33
CA ALA A 599 6.55 -15.53 -6.56
C ALA A 599 5.19 -15.49 -5.85
N THR A 600 4.18 -16.18 -6.40
CA THR A 600 2.84 -16.28 -5.83
C THR A 600 2.76 -17.15 -4.58
N THR A 601 3.79 -17.95 -4.31
CA THR A 601 3.87 -18.82 -3.12
C THR A 601 4.80 -18.26 -2.04
N LEU A 602 5.34 -17.05 -2.24
CA LEU A 602 6.19 -16.39 -1.26
C LEU A 602 5.33 -15.55 -0.33
N SER A 603 5.67 -15.55 0.95
CA SER A 603 5.14 -14.61 1.95
C SER A 603 5.53 -13.17 1.63
N GLY A 604 4.82 -12.20 2.21
CA GLY A 604 5.15 -10.78 2.10
C GLY A 604 6.57 -10.47 2.60
N GLY A 605 6.95 -11.03 3.75
CA GLY A 605 8.29 -10.89 4.33
C GLY A 605 9.40 -11.55 3.49
N GLU A 606 9.16 -12.71 2.86
CA GLU A 606 10.12 -13.29 1.90
C GLU A 606 10.27 -12.41 0.66
N ALA A 607 9.15 -11.92 0.09
CA ALA A 607 9.17 -11.04 -1.07
C ALA A 607 9.97 -9.75 -0.78
N GLN A 608 9.76 -9.16 0.39
CA GLN A 608 10.48 -7.98 0.84
C GLN A 608 11.99 -8.24 1.01
N ARG A 609 12.36 -9.35 1.67
CA ARG A 609 13.78 -9.75 1.83
C ARG A 609 14.48 -10.02 0.49
N ILE A 610 13.78 -10.56 -0.52
CA ILE A 610 14.33 -10.71 -1.88
C ILE A 610 14.59 -9.34 -2.53
N LYS A 611 13.71 -8.36 -2.32
CA LYS A 611 13.92 -6.97 -2.79
C LYS A 611 15.14 -6.35 -2.13
N LEU A 612 15.31 -6.54 -0.84
CA LEU A 612 16.47 -6.08 -0.08
C LEU A 612 17.77 -6.73 -0.58
N ALA A 613 17.78 -8.05 -0.75
CA ALA A 613 18.94 -8.78 -1.28
C ALA A 613 19.37 -8.32 -2.68
N LYS A 614 18.41 -7.90 -3.52
CA LYS A 614 18.69 -7.34 -4.84
C LYS A 614 19.40 -5.99 -4.73
N GLU A 615 19.03 -5.12 -3.81
CA GLU A 615 19.69 -3.82 -3.67
C GLU A 615 21.06 -3.95 -3.01
N LEU A 616 21.23 -4.85 -2.02
CA LEU A 616 22.55 -5.18 -1.46
C LEU A 616 23.54 -5.70 -2.50
N SER A 617 23.03 -6.40 -3.53
CA SER A 617 23.89 -6.94 -4.59
C SER A 617 24.45 -5.86 -5.53
N LYS A 618 23.96 -4.61 -5.44
CA LYS A 618 24.43 -3.48 -6.25
C LYS A 618 25.48 -2.69 -5.50
N LYS A 619 26.41 -2.07 -6.25
CA LYS A 619 27.34 -1.09 -5.68
C LYS A 619 26.55 0.15 -5.27
N GLY A 620 26.56 0.47 -3.98
CA GLY A 620 25.94 1.68 -3.43
C GLY A 620 26.76 2.93 -3.74
N THR A 621 26.09 4.08 -3.83
CA THR A 621 26.71 5.40 -3.98
C THR A 621 26.98 6.08 -2.64
N GLY A 622 26.42 5.55 -1.55
CA GLY A 622 26.42 6.18 -0.23
C GLY A 622 25.53 7.42 -0.14
N LYS A 623 24.64 7.63 -1.13
CA LYS A 623 23.67 8.73 -1.19
C LYS A 623 22.25 8.22 -1.48
N THR A 624 21.99 6.97 -1.14
CA THR A 624 20.68 6.34 -1.33
C THR A 624 19.88 6.37 -0.03
N ILE A 625 18.58 6.64 -0.13
CA ILE A 625 17.63 6.48 0.98
C ILE A 625 16.73 5.27 0.71
N TYR A 626 16.68 4.36 1.68
CA TYR A 626 15.85 3.17 1.69
C TYR A 626 14.65 3.40 2.59
N ILE A 627 13.45 3.13 2.10
CA ILE A 627 12.20 3.25 2.83
C ILE A 627 11.57 1.87 2.92
N LEU A 628 11.33 1.40 4.14
CA LEU A 628 10.69 0.11 4.40
C LEU A 628 9.43 0.31 5.24
N ASP A 629 8.37 -0.40 4.86
CA ASP A 629 7.09 -0.44 5.58
C ASP A 629 6.99 -1.77 6.32
N GLU A 630 6.94 -1.70 7.66
CA GLU A 630 6.81 -2.82 8.60
C GLU A 630 7.62 -4.06 8.20
N PRO A 631 8.96 -3.97 8.07
CA PRO A 631 9.77 -5.07 7.57
C PRO A 631 9.86 -6.28 8.51
N THR A 632 9.31 -6.21 9.72
CA THR A 632 9.25 -7.32 10.67
C THR A 632 8.00 -8.20 10.58
N THR A 633 7.00 -7.83 9.77
CA THR A 633 5.81 -8.68 9.56
C THR A 633 6.23 -10.08 9.10
N GLY A 634 5.69 -11.13 9.73
CA GLY A 634 6.05 -12.49 9.37
C GLY A 634 7.40 -12.99 9.87
N LEU A 635 8.10 -12.23 10.73
CA LEU A 635 9.47 -12.56 11.15
C LEU A 635 9.56 -12.90 12.63
N HIS A 636 10.11 -14.08 12.92
CA HIS A 636 10.60 -14.45 14.25
C HIS A 636 11.76 -13.54 14.69
N SER A 637 11.97 -13.34 16.00
CA SER A 637 13.02 -12.45 16.54
C SER A 637 14.44 -12.78 16.06
N ASP A 638 14.74 -14.05 15.79
CA ASP A 638 16.02 -14.46 15.17
C ASP A 638 16.19 -13.96 13.73
N ASP A 639 15.09 -13.88 12.98
CA ASP A 639 15.09 -13.32 11.63
C ASP A 639 15.11 -11.79 11.64
N ILE A 640 14.46 -11.15 12.63
CA ILE A 640 14.58 -9.70 12.87
C ILE A 640 16.05 -9.34 13.11
N LYS A 641 16.79 -10.15 13.89
CA LYS A 641 18.23 -9.95 14.11
C LYS A 641 19.03 -9.96 12.79
N LYS A 642 18.72 -10.89 11.88
CA LYS A 642 19.39 -10.96 10.56
C LYS A 642 19.01 -9.78 9.68
N LEU A 643 17.75 -9.35 9.72
CA LEU A 643 17.28 -8.17 9.02
C LEU A 643 18.00 -6.91 9.51
N LEU A 644 18.08 -6.70 10.82
CA LEU A 644 18.78 -5.56 11.41
C LEU A 644 20.25 -5.51 10.99
N PHE A 645 20.95 -6.66 11.01
CA PHE A 645 22.32 -6.76 10.51
C PHE A 645 22.46 -6.29 9.06
N VAL A 646 21.48 -6.60 8.22
CA VAL A 646 21.46 -6.16 6.82
C VAL A 646 21.16 -4.66 6.69
N LEU A 647 20.23 -4.14 7.49
CA LEU A 647 19.93 -2.70 7.50
C LEU A 647 21.14 -1.89 7.98
N ASP A 648 21.84 -2.37 9.00
CA ASP A 648 23.09 -1.77 9.49
C ASP A 648 24.16 -1.72 8.39
N LYS A 649 24.35 -2.80 7.61
CA LYS A 649 25.28 -2.79 6.47
C LYS A 649 24.95 -1.69 5.44
N LEU A 650 23.67 -1.42 5.20
CA LEU A 650 23.25 -0.35 4.30
C LEU A 650 23.64 1.02 4.86
N VAL A 651 23.39 1.23 6.16
CA VAL A 651 23.72 2.49 6.85
C VAL A 651 25.23 2.70 6.96
N ASP A 652 25.99 1.66 7.28
CA ASP A 652 27.46 1.69 7.35
C ASP A 652 28.11 2.04 6.00
N SER A 653 27.40 1.72 4.90
CA SER A 653 27.76 2.16 3.54
C SER A 653 27.36 3.61 3.25
N LYS A 654 27.11 4.41 4.29
CA LYS A 654 26.65 5.82 4.27
C LYS A 654 25.26 6.05 3.67
N ASN A 655 24.44 5.01 3.53
CA ASN A 655 23.06 5.21 3.09
C ASN A 655 22.15 5.58 4.27
N THR A 656 20.96 6.07 3.97
CA THR A 656 19.93 6.34 4.99
C THR A 656 18.88 5.24 4.92
N VAL A 657 18.45 4.72 6.06
CA VAL A 657 17.37 3.73 6.14
C VAL A 657 16.26 4.30 6.99
N VAL A 658 15.07 4.46 6.41
CA VAL A 658 13.85 4.92 7.08
C VAL A 658 12.87 3.75 7.15
N VAL A 659 12.42 3.40 8.35
CA VAL A 659 11.54 2.27 8.58
C VAL A 659 10.30 2.71 9.33
N ILE A 660 9.12 2.29 8.87
CA ILE A 660 7.88 2.38 9.66
C ILE A 660 7.79 1.10 10.48
N GLU A 661 7.77 1.22 11.81
CA GLU A 661 7.74 0.05 12.68
C GLU A 661 6.97 0.25 13.98
N HIS A 662 6.48 -0.89 14.47
CA HIS A 662 5.83 -1.09 15.76
C HIS A 662 6.62 -2.04 16.65
N ASN A 663 7.48 -2.88 16.07
CA ASN A 663 8.26 -3.86 16.81
C ASN A 663 9.37 -3.18 17.65
N LEU A 664 9.33 -3.39 18.96
CA LEU A 664 10.24 -2.75 19.92
C LEU A 664 11.70 -3.18 19.73
N ASP A 665 11.98 -4.38 19.22
CA ASP A 665 13.34 -4.83 18.94
C ASP A 665 13.98 -4.07 17.78
N VAL A 666 13.19 -3.62 16.80
CA VAL A 666 13.69 -2.76 15.73
C VAL A 666 13.81 -1.32 16.20
N ILE A 667 12.80 -0.82 16.92
CA ILE A 667 12.76 0.56 17.42
C ILE A 667 13.95 0.83 18.34
N LYS A 668 14.29 -0.09 19.25
CA LYS A 668 15.44 0.08 20.17
C LYS A 668 16.80 0.09 19.46
N CYS A 669 16.89 -0.50 18.26
CA CYS A 669 18.10 -0.53 17.45
C CYS A 669 18.25 0.69 16.54
N ALA A 670 17.21 1.53 16.40
CA ALA A 670 17.27 2.73 15.57
C ALA A 670 18.24 3.79 16.15
N ASP A 671 18.88 4.55 15.28
CA ASP A 671 19.71 5.70 15.68
C ASP A 671 18.85 6.92 16.03
N HIS A 672 17.70 7.04 15.35
CA HIS A 672 16.78 8.16 15.50
C HIS A 672 15.32 7.70 15.35
N ILE A 673 14.42 8.25 16.16
CA ILE A 673 13.00 7.95 16.14
C ILE A 673 12.20 9.23 15.90
N ILE A 674 11.16 9.11 15.08
CA ILE A 674 10.11 10.11 14.90
C ILE A 674 8.79 9.47 15.35
N ASP A 675 8.25 9.89 16.50
CA ASP A 675 7.03 9.35 17.08
C ASP A 675 5.81 10.22 16.72
N LEU A 676 4.82 9.61 16.06
CA LEU A 676 3.59 10.27 15.62
C LEU A 676 2.39 9.90 16.50
N GLY A 677 1.52 10.87 16.77
CA GLY A 677 0.34 10.67 17.60
C GLY A 677 -0.31 11.99 18.00
N PRO A 678 -0.80 12.13 19.26
CA PRO A 678 -0.74 11.15 20.36
C PRO A 678 -1.69 9.95 20.18
N GLU A 679 -2.77 10.09 19.42
CA GLU A 679 -3.72 9.01 19.12
C GLU A 679 -3.83 8.78 17.60
N GLY A 680 -4.71 7.85 17.17
CA GLY A 680 -5.05 7.64 15.77
C GLY A 680 -6.14 8.60 15.25
N GLY A 681 -6.26 8.71 13.92
CA GLY A 681 -7.33 9.47 13.27
C GLY A 681 -7.22 10.97 13.51
N ASP A 682 -8.35 11.65 13.76
CA ASP A 682 -8.43 13.11 13.92
C ASP A 682 -7.67 13.64 15.14
N LYS A 683 -7.41 12.77 16.14
CA LYS A 683 -6.63 13.10 17.34
C LYS A 683 -5.12 12.87 17.14
N GLY A 684 -4.72 12.41 15.96
CA GLY A 684 -3.35 12.11 15.57
C GLY A 684 -2.69 13.18 14.69
N GLY A 685 -1.74 12.74 13.88
CA GLY A 685 -1.11 13.56 12.84
C GLY A 685 -0.15 14.64 13.34
N LYS A 686 0.28 14.55 14.59
CA LYS A 686 1.28 15.45 15.20
C LYS A 686 2.53 14.67 15.58
N ILE A 687 3.64 15.38 15.65
CA ILE A 687 4.89 14.85 16.21
C ILE A 687 4.77 14.90 17.73
N VAL A 688 4.88 13.74 18.39
CA VAL A 688 4.84 13.62 19.86
C VAL A 688 6.24 13.79 20.44
N ALA A 689 7.21 13.15 19.81
CA ALA A 689 8.60 13.14 20.23
C ALA A 689 9.53 12.84 19.04
N VAL A 690 10.75 13.39 19.09
CA VAL A 690 11.82 13.14 18.10
C VAL A 690 13.12 13.06 18.86
N GLY A 691 13.98 12.09 18.54
CA GLY A 691 15.23 11.89 19.26
C GLY A 691 15.78 10.48 19.15
N THR A 692 16.76 10.18 20.00
CA THR A 692 17.25 8.81 20.20
C THR A 692 16.20 7.95 20.95
N PRO A 693 16.25 6.61 20.84
CA PRO A 693 15.42 5.72 21.65
C PRO A 693 15.37 6.04 23.15
N GLU A 694 16.49 6.45 23.74
CA GLU A 694 16.57 6.86 25.14
C GLU A 694 15.79 8.16 25.41
N GLU A 695 15.95 9.16 24.55
CA GLU A 695 15.20 10.44 24.64
C GLU A 695 13.68 10.23 24.47
N ILE A 696 13.27 9.33 23.57
CA ILE A 696 11.86 8.97 23.40
C ILE A 696 11.33 8.25 24.66
N ALA A 697 12.11 7.35 25.25
CA ALA A 697 11.74 6.61 26.45
C ALA A 697 11.54 7.49 27.69
N GLU A 698 12.17 8.67 27.74
CA GLU A 698 11.97 9.67 28.79
C GLU A 698 10.71 10.52 28.58
N ASN A 699 10.18 10.59 27.36
CA ASN A 699 9.02 11.41 27.04
C ASN A 699 7.70 10.75 27.50
N LYS A 700 7.13 11.28 28.58
CA LYS A 700 5.88 10.79 29.19
C LYS A 700 4.64 10.88 28.29
N LYS A 701 4.67 11.68 27.22
CA LYS A 701 3.55 11.81 26.27
C LYS A 701 3.59 10.76 25.17
N SER A 702 4.73 10.07 25.00
CA SER A 702 4.93 9.05 23.98
C SER A 702 4.48 7.68 24.51
N TYR A 703 3.47 7.09 23.86
CA TYR A 703 3.14 5.69 24.11
C TYR A 703 4.30 4.78 23.74
N THR A 704 4.97 5.07 22.61
CA THR A 704 6.17 4.34 22.19
C THR A 704 7.24 4.40 23.27
N GLY A 705 7.52 5.59 23.82
CA GLY A 705 8.48 5.79 24.91
C GLY A 705 8.15 4.98 26.16
N TYR A 706 6.87 4.91 26.55
CA TYR A 706 6.43 4.11 27.70
C TYR A 706 6.78 2.62 27.57
N TYR A 707 6.54 2.02 26.40
CA TYR A 707 6.88 0.60 26.16
C TYR A 707 8.37 0.41 25.92
N LEU A 708 9.00 1.30 25.17
CA LEU A 708 10.43 1.25 24.84
C LEU A 708 11.31 1.29 26.09
N LYS A 709 10.92 2.08 27.11
CA LYS A 709 11.62 2.14 28.39
C LYS A 709 11.74 0.78 29.08
N LYS A 710 10.75 -0.10 28.95
CA LYS A 710 10.78 -1.44 29.55
C LYS A 710 11.80 -2.35 28.85
N VAL A 711 11.98 -2.16 27.54
CA VAL A 711 12.89 -2.97 26.72
C VAL A 711 14.33 -2.46 26.81
N LEU A 712 14.54 -1.15 26.98
CA LEU A 712 15.88 -0.56 27.18
C LEU A 712 16.47 -0.88 28.57
N ASN A 713 15.63 -1.15 29.55
CA ASN A 713 16.04 -1.47 30.93
C ASN A 713 16.21 -2.98 31.19
N LYS A 714 15.82 -3.85 30.24
CA LYS A 714 16.10 -5.29 30.25
C LYS A 714 17.51 -5.51 29.73
#